data_AF-A0A523XKG7-F1
#
_entry.id   AF-A0A523XKG7-F1
#
_cell.length_a   1.000
_cell.length_b   1.000
_cell.length_c   1.000
_cell.angle_alpha   90.00
_cell.angle_beta   90.00
_cell.angle_gamma   90.00
#
_symmetry.space_group_name_H-M   'P 1'
#
loop_
_entity.id
_entity.type
_entity.pdbx_description
1 polymer ?
#
loop_
_entity_poly.entity_id
_entity_poly.type
_entity_poly.pdbx_seq_one_letter_code
_entity_poly.pdbx_strand_id
1 'polypeptide(L)'
;MPNRWKEKVKKIVGKGNFIDEKLELICYSRDMSVHQGIPDALVFCTTTDQISNLLRVANKSKVPVTVRGSGTSVTGAIIPIRGGLVLDLTRMDKIKKVRKEDGYVVVEPGVICQHLNSSLSPTHFFPPDPGSSNVCTIGGMVATNASGTRAVKYGTTHDWVMGLEVVLASGRVIRTGSYTPKTSSGYDLTRLFANSEGTLGIMTEITLKIVPVPEYIAFAKAAFAKLEDAGKTVADLFASSIGLSACEILDIISIKVVNKAMKLGLPDVEGMLFIEVDGREPAVREEMSAIENICKSNNGIDIAWSANPKQRQALWAARGGLVPSLSRFKKGYRLIPIAEDFGVPVSKVPEAIRGAQEISKKYDMLVATFGHAGDGNVHTTFILDVRNKDEWKKAEKMAEELVDLAMSLGGTLTAEHGLGIAKSAFADRELSSSLDVMREIKKGLDPNSILNPGKLSLDKKKVKILDHFAFSHVAGKKLKGFSEELDDEILVCVQCGFCRTGCPTFESTTLESKNARGRILLAQGLLEETIKPSMELADKMYSCSVCAGCTTTCPCSIEAPEIILACRRRLAQAGCMPQSMTTMLESIEKEGNPFGSPRRERTDLFPKKYQKISAKPAEVLLFLGCLPSYVDMEIVPATFKIMQAADVDFTVLGEDEDCCGYVHYLAGSGDFMKRVKSNMKKFKELRPRMIVTPCAGCYRALKTLYPKEFMVFHISEYVKGLLEEGKLKLANLVTKKVVYHDPCDLGRHMNVYDEPREVLRSIPGLVLTEFEKNRSSAVCCGGGGGLMAYDREMSLDISKRRLAEVLEEDMDVVVSACAACKDTLRKGLRAIPKEKRGTLTVADITELIAEAI
;
A
#
# COMPACT_ATOMS: atom_id res chain seq x y z
N MET A 1 25.95 -29.95 -13.45
CA MET A 1 24.65 -29.40 -13.89
C MET A 1 24.34 -28.12 -13.12
N PRO A 2 24.12 -26.99 -13.79
CA PRO A 2 24.02 -25.63 -13.20
C PRO A 2 22.96 -25.44 -12.10
N ASN A 3 21.95 -26.31 -12.01
CA ASN A 3 20.79 -26.11 -11.13
C ASN A 3 20.76 -27.00 -9.87
N ARG A 4 21.82 -27.77 -9.57
CA ARG A 4 21.83 -28.69 -8.40
C ARG A 4 21.69 -27.95 -7.06
N TRP A 5 22.07 -26.68 -6.99
CA TRP A 5 21.91 -25.86 -5.79
C TRP A 5 20.44 -25.55 -5.49
N LYS A 6 19.60 -25.34 -6.52
CA LYS A 6 18.16 -25.06 -6.36
C LYS A 6 17.46 -26.17 -5.59
N GLU A 7 17.71 -27.42 -5.98
CA GLU A 7 17.14 -28.60 -5.31
C GLU A 7 17.62 -28.76 -3.86
N LYS A 8 18.87 -28.39 -3.56
CA LYS A 8 19.36 -28.40 -2.16
C LYS A 8 18.65 -27.33 -1.33
N VAL A 9 18.53 -26.12 -1.87
CA VAL A 9 17.84 -25.02 -1.18
C VAL A 9 16.36 -25.35 -0.98
N LYS A 10 15.68 -25.88 -2.00
CA LYS A 10 14.29 -26.34 -1.93
C LYS A 10 14.08 -27.39 -0.83
N LYS A 11 15.05 -28.28 -0.58
CA LYS A 11 15.01 -29.23 0.55
C LYS A 11 15.18 -28.56 1.91
N ILE A 12 15.96 -27.48 2.00
CA ILE A 12 16.19 -26.74 3.26
C ILE A 12 14.94 -25.95 3.67
N VAL A 13 14.33 -25.22 2.73
CA VAL A 13 13.21 -24.32 3.05
C VAL A 13 11.83 -24.95 2.85
N GLY A 14 11.77 -26.07 2.11
CA GLY A 14 10.52 -26.70 1.70
C GLY A 14 9.94 -26.08 0.41
N LYS A 15 9.12 -26.87 -0.30
CA LYS A 15 8.59 -26.50 -1.62
C LYS A 15 7.79 -25.19 -1.63
N GLY A 16 7.00 -24.93 -0.59
CA GLY A 16 6.18 -23.71 -0.50
C GLY A 16 6.96 -22.42 -0.23
N ASN A 17 8.26 -22.52 0.05
CA ASN A 17 9.15 -21.41 0.36
C ASN A 17 10.22 -21.18 -0.72
N PHE A 18 10.17 -21.92 -1.83
CA PHE A 18 11.09 -21.77 -2.96
C PHE A 18 10.30 -21.51 -4.22
N ILE A 19 10.58 -20.39 -4.89
CA ILE A 19 9.87 -19.97 -6.10
C ILE A 19 10.89 -19.69 -7.21
N ASP A 20 10.68 -20.30 -8.37
CA ASP A 20 11.42 -20.04 -9.61
C ASP A 20 10.49 -19.72 -10.80
N GLU A 21 9.23 -19.36 -10.50
CA GLU A 21 8.24 -18.88 -11.46
C GLU A 21 8.61 -17.49 -11.99
N LYS A 22 8.72 -17.33 -13.31
CA LYS A 22 9.24 -16.12 -13.96
C LYS A 22 8.46 -14.85 -13.58
N LEU A 23 7.13 -14.89 -13.59
CA LEU A 23 6.34 -13.69 -13.29
C LEU A 23 6.47 -13.26 -11.83
N GLU A 24 6.63 -14.21 -10.90
CA GLU A 24 6.95 -13.86 -9.51
C GLU A 24 8.34 -13.22 -9.42
N LEU A 25 9.35 -13.81 -10.06
CA LEU A 25 10.72 -13.27 -10.02
C LEU A 25 10.81 -11.84 -10.60
N ILE A 26 10.02 -11.52 -11.63
CA ILE A 26 9.91 -10.15 -12.16
C ILE A 26 9.38 -9.18 -11.09
N CYS A 27 8.40 -9.59 -10.28
CA CYS A 27 7.86 -8.75 -9.20
C CYS A 27 8.86 -8.45 -8.08
N TYR A 28 9.97 -9.19 -8.03
CA TYR A 28 11.10 -8.96 -7.13
C TYR A 28 12.27 -8.22 -7.79
N SER A 29 12.12 -7.82 -9.06
CA SER A 29 13.24 -7.28 -9.85
C SER A 29 13.52 -5.79 -9.62
N ARG A 30 12.65 -5.10 -8.88
CA ARG A 30 12.71 -3.65 -8.67
C ARG A 30 12.44 -3.24 -7.22
N ASP A 31 12.91 -2.04 -6.92
CA ASP A 31 12.51 -1.18 -5.80
C ASP A 31 12.18 0.22 -6.34
N MET A 32 12.22 1.28 -5.51
CA MET A 32 11.90 2.64 -5.98
C MET A 32 12.98 3.25 -6.88
N SER A 33 14.18 2.67 -6.92
CA SER A 33 15.29 3.17 -7.72
C SER A 33 15.06 3.01 -9.22
N VAL A 34 15.98 3.60 -9.99
CA VAL A 34 16.01 3.51 -11.46
C VAL A 34 16.59 2.19 -11.99
N HIS A 35 16.85 1.21 -11.12
CA HIS A 35 17.54 -0.03 -11.46
C HIS A 35 16.58 -1.23 -11.53
N GLN A 36 17.01 -2.27 -12.23
CA GLN A 36 16.31 -3.55 -12.32
C GLN A 36 17.29 -4.74 -12.42
N GLY A 37 16.94 -5.86 -11.79
CA GLY A 37 17.66 -7.13 -11.92
C GLY A 37 16.77 -8.30 -11.52
N ILE A 38 16.70 -9.35 -12.35
CA ILE A 38 15.81 -10.49 -12.12
C ILE A 38 16.60 -11.62 -11.42
N PRO A 39 16.12 -12.16 -10.29
CA PRO A 39 16.77 -13.30 -9.62
C PRO A 39 16.53 -14.62 -10.36
N ASP A 40 17.34 -15.64 -10.05
CA ASP A 40 17.15 -17.02 -10.53
C ASP A 40 16.18 -17.83 -9.67
N ALA A 41 16.01 -17.45 -8.40
CA ALA A 41 14.98 -17.95 -7.50
C ALA A 41 14.73 -16.99 -6.32
N LEU A 42 13.52 -17.05 -5.78
CA LEU A 42 13.06 -16.39 -4.57
C LEU A 42 12.92 -17.43 -3.46
N VAL A 43 13.39 -17.10 -2.28
CA VAL A 43 13.34 -17.98 -1.11
C VAL A 43 12.83 -17.24 0.11
N PHE A 44 11.89 -17.87 0.82
CA PHE A 44 11.47 -17.44 2.15
C PHE A 44 12.11 -18.35 3.20
N CYS A 45 12.70 -17.76 4.24
CA CYS A 45 13.13 -18.50 5.43
C CYS A 45 12.31 -18.05 6.64
N THR A 46 12.12 -18.97 7.59
CA THR A 46 11.41 -18.71 8.86
C THR A 46 12.28 -19.01 10.08
N THR A 47 13.53 -19.45 9.88
CA THR A 47 14.46 -19.80 10.96
C THR A 47 15.90 -19.46 10.59
N THR A 48 16.72 -19.18 11.62
CA THR A 48 18.17 -18.97 11.47
C THR A 48 18.87 -20.18 10.83
N ASP A 49 18.47 -21.39 11.19
CA ASP A 49 19.08 -22.63 10.66
C ASP A 49 18.86 -22.81 9.16
N GLN A 50 17.68 -22.44 8.64
CA GLN A 50 17.44 -22.44 7.20
C GLN A 50 18.39 -21.50 6.47
N ILE A 51 18.60 -20.29 7.01
CA ILE A 51 19.49 -19.28 6.44
C ILE A 51 20.95 -19.76 6.51
N SER A 52 21.39 -20.31 7.65
CA SER A 52 22.73 -20.90 7.81
C SER A 52 23.01 -21.98 6.77
N ASN A 53 22.10 -22.94 6.62
CA ASN A 53 22.28 -24.04 5.67
C ASN A 53 22.20 -23.58 4.21
N LEU A 54 21.31 -22.63 3.91
CA LEU A 54 21.20 -22.01 2.59
C LEU A 54 22.50 -21.31 2.20
N LEU A 55 23.08 -20.50 3.10
CA LEU A 55 24.33 -19.79 2.83
C LEU A 55 25.51 -20.74 2.64
N ARG A 56 25.58 -21.87 3.37
CA ARG A 56 26.59 -22.91 3.08
C ARG A 56 26.49 -23.45 1.66
N VAL A 57 25.27 -23.69 1.18
CA VAL A 57 25.03 -24.15 -0.20
C VAL A 57 25.39 -23.05 -1.19
N ALA A 58 24.90 -21.84 -1.00
CA ALA A 58 25.15 -20.70 -1.89
C ALA A 58 26.65 -20.40 -1.98
N ASN A 59 27.36 -20.37 -0.86
CA ASN A 59 28.79 -20.11 -0.80
C ASN A 59 29.61 -21.19 -1.51
N LYS A 60 29.29 -22.48 -1.28
CA LYS A 60 29.94 -23.60 -1.97
C LYS A 60 29.69 -23.57 -3.48
N SER A 61 28.50 -23.12 -3.90
CA SER A 61 28.09 -23.04 -5.30
C SER A 61 28.38 -21.68 -5.95
N LYS A 62 28.95 -20.72 -5.20
CA LYS A 62 29.20 -19.34 -5.63
C LYS A 62 27.95 -18.65 -6.22
N VAL A 63 26.80 -18.91 -5.60
CA VAL A 63 25.52 -18.32 -5.99
C VAL A 63 25.31 -17.03 -5.21
N PRO A 64 25.10 -15.87 -5.88
CA PRO A 64 24.75 -14.63 -5.20
C PRO A 64 23.48 -14.74 -4.36
N VAL A 65 23.44 -14.03 -3.23
CA VAL A 65 22.29 -13.93 -2.33
C VAL A 65 22.07 -12.44 -2.02
N THR A 66 20.93 -11.92 -2.45
CA THR A 66 20.43 -10.58 -2.10
C THR A 66 19.34 -10.74 -1.04
N VAL A 67 19.60 -10.23 0.16
CA VAL A 67 18.61 -10.22 1.24
C VAL A 67 17.60 -9.10 1.02
N ARG A 68 16.35 -9.36 1.37
CA ARG A 68 15.23 -8.42 1.15
C ARG A 68 14.25 -8.46 2.33
N GLY A 69 13.87 -7.27 2.80
CA GLY A 69 12.71 -7.06 3.68
C GLY A 69 11.45 -6.79 2.84
N SER A 70 10.71 -5.71 3.13
CA SER A 70 9.56 -5.34 2.31
C SER A 70 9.89 -4.74 0.94
N GLY A 71 11.17 -4.48 0.65
CA GLY A 71 11.63 -3.90 -0.62
C GLY A 71 11.18 -2.45 -0.81
N THR A 72 11.37 -1.61 0.22
CA THR A 72 11.04 -0.17 0.25
C THR A 72 12.24 0.73 -0.09
N SER A 73 13.37 0.13 -0.47
CA SER A 73 14.62 0.85 -0.80
C SER A 73 14.43 1.80 -2.00
N VAL A 74 15.18 2.90 -1.99
CA VAL A 74 15.24 3.89 -3.08
C VAL A 74 16.57 3.88 -3.84
N THR A 75 17.54 3.07 -3.38
CA THR A 75 18.93 3.10 -3.87
C THR A 75 19.29 1.88 -4.71
N GLY A 76 18.40 0.89 -4.86
CA GLY A 76 18.69 -0.38 -5.51
C GLY A 76 19.38 -1.41 -4.60
N ALA A 77 19.46 -1.14 -3.29
CA ALA A 77 20.13 -1.99 -2.30
C ALA A 77 19.63 -3.45 -2.30
N ILE A 78 18.36 -3.67 -2.64
CA ILE A 78 17.69 -4.98 -2.62
C ILE A 78 17.52 -5.63 -3.99
N ILE A 79 18.19 -5.12 -5.03
CA ILE A 79 18.04 -5.61 -6.42
C ILE A 79 19.12 -6.67 -6.75
N PRO A 80 18.74 -7.87 -7.21
CA PRO A 80 19.66 -8.95 -7.55
C PRO A 80 20.30 -8.76 -8.94
N ILE A 81 21.12 -7.71 -9.13
CA ILE A 81 21.76 -7.39 -10.42
C ILE A 81 22.73 -8.45 -10.96
N ARG A 82 23.10 -9.44 -10.13
CA ARG A 82 23.91 -10.60 -10.52
C ARG A 82 23.10 -11.89 -10.62
N GLY A 83 21.76 -11.82 -10.62
CA GLY A 83 20.89 -12.99 -10.53
C GLY A 83 21.00 -13.65 -9.16
N GLY A 84 20.97 -14.99 -9.13
CA GLY A 84 21.08 -15.78 -7.91
C GLY A 84 19.79 -15.79 -7.09
N LEU A 85 19.94 -15.74 -5.77
CA LEU A 85 18.85 -15.84 -4.81
C LEU A 85 18.41 -14.47 -4.31
N VAL A 86 17.11 -14.22 -4.31
CA VAL A 86 16.52 -13.26 -3.36
C VAL A 86 16.08 -14.04 -2.11
N LEU A 87 16.62 -13.67 -0.96
CA LEU A 87 16.21 -14.18 0.34
C LEU A 87 15.28 -13.14 1.00
N ASP A 88 13.99 -13.43 0.99
CA ASP A 88 12.96 -12.59 1.60
C ASP A 88 12.73 -13.02 3.06
N LEU A 89 12.92 -12.08 3.99
CA LEU A 89 12.81 -12.29 5.43
C LEU A 89 11.49 -11.80 6.03
N THR A 90 10.51 -11.41 5.22
CA THR A 90 9.22 -10.90 5.70
C THR A 90 8.39 -11.95 6.45
N ARG A 91 8.73 -13.25 6.34
CA ARG A 91 8.12 -14.34 7.13
C ARG A 91 8.84 -14.62 8.46
N MET A 92 9.84 -13.84 8.82
CA MET A 92 10.46 -13.80 10.16
C MET A 92 9.99 -12.51 10.84
N ASP A 93 8.72 -12.46 11.27
CA ASP A 93 8.01 -11.26 11.71
C ASP A 93 7.58 -11.30 13.19
N LYS A 94 8.24 -12.12 14.02
CA LYS A 94 7.89 -12.23 15.44
C LYS A 94 8.58 -11.19 16.31
N ILE A 95 7.82 -10.61 17.23
CA ILE A 95 8.33 -9.91 18.41
C ILE A 95 8.61 -10.96 19.48
N LYS A 96 9.88 -11.27 19.71
CA LYS A 96 10.31 -12.41 20.54
C LYS A 96 10.29 -12.10 22.03
N LYS A 97 10.59 -10.85 22.41
CA LYS A 97 10.69 -10.44 23.83
C LYS A 97 10.49 -8.93 23.96
N VAL A 98 9.71 -8.50 24.94
CA VAL A 98 9.59 -7.08 25.34
C VAL A 98 10.01 -6.96 26.80
N ARG A 99 10.90 -6.02 27.11
CA ARG A 99 11.38 -5.69 28.46
C ARG A 99 11.34 -4.19 28.64
N LYS A 100 10.18 -3.67 29.04
CA LYS A 100 9.97 -2.22 29.21
C LYS A 100 10.79 -1.67 30.37
N GLU A 101 10.96 -2.48 31.41
CA GLU A 101 11.72 -2.14 32.63
C GLU A 101 13.22 -1.98 32.33
N ASP A 102 13.74 -2.78 31.39
CA ASP A 102 15.13 -2.72 30.93
C ASP A 102 15.29 -1.85 29.67
N GLY A 103 14.21 -1.29 29.12
CA GLY A 103 14.21 -0.44 27.93
C GLY A 103 14.62 -1.13 26.63
N TYR A 104 14.30 -2.42 26.42
CA TYR A 104 14.60 -3.11 25.15
C TYR A 104 13.53 -4.07 24.65
N VAL A 105 13.63 -4.40 23.36
CA VAL A 105 12.83 -5.40 22.66
C VAL A 105 13.73 -6.29 21.79
N VAL A 106 13.37 -7.56 21.62
CA VAL A 106 14.00 -8.50 20.70
C VAL A 106 13.01 -8.88 19.63
N VAL A 107 13.38 -8.67 18.37
CA VAL A 107 12.51 -8.88 17.20
C VAL A 107 13.23 -9.69 16.12
N GLU A 108 12.45 -10.39 15.31
CA GLU A 108 12.89 -10.92 14.03
C GLU A 108 12.96 -9.80 12.96
N PRO A 109 13.81 -9.94 11.91
CA PRO A 109 14.10 -8.87 10.96
C PRO A 109 12.89 -8.43 10.12
N GLY A 110 11.90 -9.29 9.92
CA GLY A 110 10.70 -9.04 9.11
C GLY A 110 9.61 -8.26 9.83
N VAL A 111 9.75 -7.95 11.13
CA VAL A 111 8.78 -7.12 11.87
C VAL A 111 8.65 -5.76 11.19
N ILE A 112 7.42 -5.33 10.93
CA ILE A 112 7.14 -3.99 10.39
C ILE A 112 7.31 -2.94 11.50
N CYS A 113 7.94 -1.81 11.19
CA CYS A 113 8.22 -0.75 12.17
C CYS A 113 6.96 -0.29 12.91
N GLN A 114 5.87 -0.02 12.18
CA GLN A 114 4.61 0.37 12.80
C GLN A 114 4.00 -0.74 13.65
N HIS A 115 4.16 -2.02 13.27
CA HIS A 115 3.65 -3.13 14.09
C HIS A 115 4.40 -3.24 15.42
N LEU A 116 5.72 -3.00 15.42
CA LEU A 116 6.49 -2.91 16.65
C LEU A 116 5.95 -1.78 17.54
N ASN A 117 5.81 -0.56 17.01
CA ASN A 117 5.32 0.56 17.81
C ASN A 117 3.88 0.37 18.30
N SER A 118 3.00 -0.24 17.51
CA SER A 118 1.65 -0.63 17.96
C SER A 118 1.68 -1.60 19.15
N SER A 119 2.66 -2.52 19.21
CA SER A 119 2.80 -3.46 20.33
C SER A 119 3.37 -2.84 21.62
N LEU A 120 4.10 -1.72 21.50
CA LEU A 120 4.72 -1.02 22.64
C LEU A 120 3.79 0.05 23.24
N SER A 121 2.90 0.58 22.39
CA SER A 121 1.85 1.53 22.73
C SER A 121 0.96 1.05 23.90
N PRO A 122 0.43 1.96 24.73
CA PRO A 122 0.62 3.41 24.71
C PRO A 122 1.84 3.88 25.51
N THR A 123 2.58 2.97 26.15
CA THR A 123 3.57 3.35 27.18
C THR A 123 4.97 3.61 26.65
N HIS A 124 5.37 2.92 25.59
CA HIS A 124 6.74 2.94 25.07
C HIS A 124 6.70 2.99 23.54
N PHE A 125 7.83 3.37 22.94
CA PHE A 125 8.01 3.34 21.50
C PHE A 125 9.49 3.14 21.11
N PHE A 126 9.69 2.70 19.89
CA PHE A 126 10.93 2.73 19.14
C PHE A 126 10.95 4.02 18.29
N PRO A 127 11.85 4.98 18.57
CA PRO A 127 11.74 6.33 17.99
C PRO A 127 12.00 6.52 16.51
N PRO A 128 12.95 5.80 15.85
CA PRO A 128 13.14 5.93 14.41
C PRO A 128 11.83 5.72 13.65
N ASP A 129 11.49 6.66 12.77
CA ASP A 129 10.19 6.79 12.11
C ASP A 129 10.38 7.20 10.64
N PRO A 130 10.96 6.31 9.81
CA PRO A 130 11.11 6.60 8.38
C PRO A 130 9.73 6.77 7.74
N GLY A 131 9.64 7.55 6.66
CA GLY A 131 8.36 7.78 5.97
C GLY A 131 7.66 6.50 5.49
N SER A 132 8.39 5.38 5.40
CA SER A 132 7.89 4.05 5.07
C SER A 132 7.54 3.18 6.30
N SER A 133 7.45 3.71 7.52
CA SER A 133 7.25 2.96 8.78
C SER A 133 6.07 1.98 8.78
N ASN A 134 5.03 2.28 8.00
CA ASN A 134 3.87 1.39 7.79
C ASN A 134 4.17 0.12 6.96
N VAL A 135 5.30 0.07 6.27
CA VAL A 135 5.67 -1.05 5.37
C VAL A 135 7.11 -1.50 5.49
N CYS A 136 8.04 -0.70 6.00
CA CYS A 136 9.43 -1.10 6.15
C CYS A 136 9.59 -2.08 7.30
N THR A 137 10.52 -3.03 7.10
CA THR A 137 10.89 -4.03 8.09
C THR A 137 12.05 -3.53 8.95
N ILE A 138 12.08 -3.87 10.24
CA ILE A 138 13.17 -3.52 11.17
C ILE A 138 14.54 -3.95 10.62
N GLY A 139 14.66 -5.15 10.05
CA GLY A 139 15.93 -5.62 9.47
C GLY A 139 16.40 -4.78 8.28
N GLY A 140 15.46 -4.23 7.51
CA GLY A 140 15.76 -3.27 6.45
C GLY A 140 16.27 -1.95 7.02
N MET A 141 15.60 -1.43 8.05
CA MET A 141 16.02 -0.20 8.73
C MET A 141 17.43 -0.32 9.32
N VAL A 142 17.73 -1.43 9.99
CA VAL A 142 19.07 -1.69 10.54
C VAL A 142 20.11 -1.86 9.45
N ALA A 143 19.76 -2.50 8.33
CA ALA A 143 20.68 -2.72 7.22
C ALA A 143 21.07 -1.44 6.48
N THR A 144 20.21 -0.42 6.46
CA THR A 144 20.44 0.85 5.74
C THR A 144 20.61 2.06 6.66
N ASN A 145 20.52 1.87 7.99
CA ASN A 145 20.45 2.95 8.98
C ASN A 145 19.30 3.97 8.74
N ALA A 146 18.16 3.53 8.21
CA ALA A 146 17.03 4.42 7.92
C ALA A 146 16.50 5.07 9.22
N SER A 147 16.23 6.38 9.23
CA SER A 147 15.94 7.11 10.48
C SER A 147 14.63 7.89 10.46
N GLY A 148 14.43 8.80 9.51
CA GLY A 148 13.23 9.64 9.42
C GLY A 148 13.21 10.86 10.35
N THR A 149 11.99 11.41 10.54
CA THR A 149 11.74 12.78 11.04
C THR A 149 12.23 13.05 12.46
N ARG A 150 12.39 12.00 13.28
CA ARG A 150 12.72 12.10 14.71
C ARG A 150 14.21 12.02 15.02
N ALA A 151 15.05 11.88 13.99
CA ALA A 151 16.48 11.68 14.17
C ALA A 151 17.18 12.87 14.84
N VAL A 152 16.67 14.10 14.64
CA VAL A 152 17.18 15.32 15.30
C VAL A 152 17.28 15.20 16.83
N LYS A 153 16.33 14.51 17.47
CA LYS A 153 16.34 14.26 18.93
C LYS A 153 16.86 12.89 19.31
N TYR A 154 16.39 11.87 18.60
CA TYR A 154 16.55 10.48 19.02
C TYR A 154 17.71 9.76 18.32
N GLY A 155 18.35 10.39 17.34
CA GLY A 155 19.37 9.75 16.51
C GLY A 155 18.79 8.76 15.49
N THR A 156 19.69 8.04 14.83
CA THR A 156 19.36 7.17 13.70
C THR A 156 19.14 5.71 14.14
N THR A 157 18.65 4.83 13.26
CA THR A 157 18.34 3.45 13.67
C THR A 157 19.51 2.72 14.32
N HIS A 158 20.75 2.89 13.84
CA HIS A 158 21.90 2.20 14.42
C HIS A 158 22.16 2.60 15.88
N ASP A 159 21.82 3.83 16.28
CA ASP A 159 21.93 4.29 17.67
C ASP A 159 21.01 3.50 18.60
N TRP A 160 19.98 2.86 18.04
CA TRP A 160 18.99 2.08 18.76
C TRP A 160 19.25 0.57 18.73
N VAL A 161 20.26 0.09 18.00
CA VAL A 161 20.60 -1.34 17.94
C VAL A 161 21.54 -1.70 19.08
N MET A 162 21.10 -2.59 19.97
CA MET A 162 21.89 -3.08 21.09
C MET A 162 22.70 -4.33 20.76
N GLY A 163 22.17 -5.18 19.86
CA GLY A 163 22.80 -6.46 19.51
C GLY A 163 22.07 -7.16 18.39
N LEU A 164 22.78 -8.08 17.73
CA LEU A 164 22.31 -8.80 16.55
C LEU A 164 22.65 -10.29 16.64
N GLU A 165 21.78 -11.14 16.08
CA GLU A 165 22.16 -12.47 15.59
C GLU A 165 22.37 -12.38 14.08
N VAL A 166 23.55 -12.79 13.61
CA VAL A 166 23.95 -12.66 12.20
C VAL A 166 24.46 -13.99 11.67
N VAL A 167 24.00 -14.36 10.47
CA VAL A 167 24.53 -15.48 9.69
C VAL A 167 25.50 -14.95 8.64
N LEU A 168 26.76 -15.39 8.72
CA LEU A 168 27.82 -15.01 7.78
C LEU A 168 27.73 -15.79 6.47
N ALA A 169 28.46 -15.36 5.42
CA ALA A 169 28.52 -16.06 4.14
C ALA A 169 28.93 -17.55 4.26
N SER A 170 29.73 -17.89 5.26
CA SER A 170 30.12 -19.28 5.58
C SER A 170 28.98 -20.14 6.16
N GLY A 171 27.86 -19.53 6.52
CA GLY A 171 26.78 -20.13 7.30
C GLY A 171 27.04 -20.17 8.82
N ARG A 172 28.14 -19.59 9.31
CA ARG A 172 28.37 -19.45 10.75
C ARG A 172 27.37 -18.44 11.34
N VAL A 173 26.75 -18.79 12.46
CA VAL A 173 25.90 -17.90 13.24
C VAL A 173 26.75 -17.26 14.34
N ILE A 174 26.65 -15.95 14.50
CA ILE A 174 27.30 -15.19 15.56
C ILE A 174 26.29 -14.29 16.27
N ARG A 175 26.62 -13.90 17.51
CA ARG A 175 25.87 -12.89 18.27
C ARG A 175 26.78 -11.70 18.57
N THR A 176 26.24 -10.50 18.47
CA THR A 176 26.96 -9.25 18.74
C THR A 176 26.23 -8.42 19.78
N GLY A 177 26.95 -7.48 20.41
CA GLY A 177 26.36 -6.54 21.35
C GLY A 177 26.04 -7.16 22.71
N SER A 178 25.18 -6.48 23.46
CA SER A 178 24.78 -6.88 24.82
C SER A 178 23.40 -6.32 25.15
N TYR A 179 22.69 -6.96 26.08
CA TYR A 179 21.52 -6.36 26.72
C TYR A 179 21.92 -5.26 27.71
N THR A 180 23.18 -5.23 28.15
CA THR A 180 23.68 -4.20 29.05
C THR A 180 23.95 -2.90 28.27
N PRO A 181 23.55 -1.72 28.79
CA PRO A 181 23.73 -0.45 28.08
C PRO A 181 25.19 -0.10 27.77
N LYS A 182 26.14 -0.66 28.52
CA LYS A 182 27.58 -0.46 28.32
C LYS A 182 28.28 -1.80 28.20
N THR A 183 29.22 -1.87 27.27
CA THR A 183 30.17 -2.96 27.10
C THR A 183 31.40 -2.46 26.36
N SER A 184 32.58 -2.95 26.74
CA SER A 184 33.85 -2.68 26.06
C SER A 184 34.63 -3.97 25.80
N SER A 185 33.91 -5.10 25.73
CA SER A 185 34.47 -6.43 25.54
C SER A 185 34.72 -6.71 24.06
N GLY A 186 35.78 -6.13 23.50
CA GLY A 186 36.20 -6.32 22.10
C GLY A 186 35.66 -5.26 21.14
N TYR A 187 35.71 -5.56 19.83
CA TYR A 187 35.25 -4.64 18.79
C TYR A 187 33.71 -4.58 18.72
N ASP A 188 33.19 -3.42 18.32
CA ASP A 188 31.76 -3.24 18.08
C ASP A 188 31.35 -3.84 16.73
N LEU A 189 31.16 -5.17 16.72
CA LEU A 189 30.64 -5.88 15.56
C LEU A 189 29.17 -5.53 15.27
N THR A 190 28.40 -5.07 16.25
CA THR A 190 26.99 -4.68 16.04
C THR A 190 26.91 -3.54 15.03
N ARG A 191 27.71 -2.49 15.23
CA ARG A 191 27.79 -1.35 14.30
C ARG A 191 28.39 -1.72 12.96
N LEU A 192 29.24 -2.74 12.89
CA LEU A 192 29.78 -3.22 11.62
C LEU A 192 28.72 -3.88 10.72
N PHE A 193 27.80 -4.65 11.31
CA PHE A 193 26.72 -5.30 10.56
C PHE A 193 25.51 -4.40 10.33
N ALA A 194 25.22 -3.49 11.27
CA ALA A 194 24.31 -2.38 11.01
C ALA A 194 24.88 -1.52 9.87
N ASN A 195 24.02 -0.96 9.02
CA ASN A 195 24.42 -0.18 7.84
C ASN A 195 25.26 -0.94 6.78
N SER A 196 25.25 -2.28 6.80
CA SER A 196 26.03 -3.09 5.84
C SER A 196 25.29 -3.39 4.53
N GLU A 197 24.02 -2.99 4.38
CA GLU A 197 23.12 -3.30 3.26
C GLU A 197 23.09 -4.81 2.90
N GLY A 198 23.28 -5.68 3.90
CA GLY A 198 23.31 -7.14 3.71
C GLY A 198 24.56 -7.66 2.98
N THR A 199 25.60 -6.84 2.84
CA THR A 199 26.85 -7.23 2.17
C THR A 199 27.79 -8.03 3.08
N LEU A 200 27.65 -7.97 4.41
CA LEU A 200 28.56 -8.63 5.34
C LEU A 200 27.95 -9.86 6.04
N GLY A 201 26.63 -9.91 6.15
CA GLY A 201 25.91 -10.99 6.81
C GLY A 201 24.40 -10.77 6.75
N ILE A 202 23.64 -11.78 7.18
CA ILE A 202 22.18 -11.74 7.22
C ILE A 202 21.72 -11.76 8.67
N MET A 203 21.03 -10.70 9.09
CA MET A 203 20.47 -10.56 10.44
C MET A 203 19.23 -11.46 10.60
N THR A 204 19.15 -12.20 11.70
CA THR A 204 18.04 -13.13 12.01
C THR A 204 17.34 -12.80 13.33
N GLU A 205 17.97 -12.03 14.20
CA GLU A 205 17.39 -11.48 15.44
C GLU A 205 18.03 -10.11 15.71
N ILE A 206 17.23 -9.16 16.17
CA ILE A 206 17.64 -7.77 16.39
C ILE A 206 17.17 -7.36 17.79
N THR A 207 18.08 -6.88 18.62
CA THR A 207 17.77 -6.27 19.91
C THR A 207 17.79 -4.76 19.77
N LEU A 208 16.67 -4.11 20.05
CA LEU A 208 16.50 -2.66 19.95
C LEU A 208 16.23 -2.05 21.31
N LYS A 209 16.74 -0.83 21.54
CA LYS A 209 16.27 0.04 22.63
C LYS A 209 14.81 0.44 22.39
N ILE A 210 14.08 0.69 23.47
CA ILE A 210 12.76 1.33 23.49
C ILE A 210 12.72 2.35 24.63
N VAL A 211 11.93 3.40 24.48
CA VAL A 211 11.80 4.45 25.50
C VAL A 211 10.34 4.75 25.83
N PRO A 212 10.05 5.27 27.03
CA PRO A 212 8.71 5.74 27.37
C PRO A 212 8.22 6.81 26.39
N VAL A 213 6.91 6.86 26.15
CA VAL A 213 6.31 7.97 25.39
C VAL A 213 6.46 9.28 26.19
N PRO A 214 6.74 10.41 25.51
CA PRO A 214 6.82 11.71 26.19
C PRO A 214 5.46 12.13 26.75
N GLU A 215 5.48 12.90 27.85
CA GLU A 215 4.28 13.38 28.55
C GLU A 215 3.44 14.32 27.69
N TYR A 216 4.09 15.21 26.96
CA TYR A 216 3.46 16.23 26.16
C TYR A 216 4.19 16.37 24.82
N ILE A 217 3.42 16.50 23.73
CA ILE A 217 3.93 16.72 22.38
C ILE A 217 3.17 17.89 21.79
N ALA A 218 3.89 18.87 21.26
CA ALA A 218 3.31 19.96 20.50
C ALA A 218 4.02 20.08 19.15
N PHE A 219 3.30 20.61 18.16
CA PHE A 219 3.83 20.83 16.83
C PHE A 219 3.43 22.22 16.33
N ALA A 220 4.28 22.83 15.51
CA ALA A 220 4.08 24.12 14.88
C ALA A 220 4.19 24.00 13.35
N LYS A 221 3.48 24.89 12.66
CA LYS A 221 3.68 25.18 11.25
C LYS A 221 4.10 26.64 11.13
N ALA A 222 5.04 26.91 10.24
CA ALA A 222 5.45 28.27 9.91
C ALA A 222 5.60 28.42 8.39
N ALA A 223 4.91 29.40 7.81
CA ALA A 223 4.99 29.73 6.39
C ALA A 223 5.99 30.85 6.12
N PHE A 224 6.72 30.76 5.01
CA PHE A 224 7.76 31.70 4.59
C PHE A 224 7.60 32.06 3.12
N ALA A 225 7.65 33.36 2.82
CA ALA A 225 7.58 33.85 1.44
C ALA A 225 8.76 33.41 0.57
N LYS A 226 9.91 33.08 1.19
CA LYS A 226 11.11 32.56 0.53
C LYS A 226 11.54 31.27 1.20
N LEU A 227 11.94 30.26 0.41
CA LEU A 227 12.44 29.00 0.95
C LEU A 227 13.74 29.17 1.75
N GLU A 228 14.58 30.15 1.38
CA GLU A 228 15.81 30.46 2.08
C GLU A 228 15.56 30.94 3.53
N ASP A 229 14.50 31.72 3.76
CA ASP A 229 14.13 32.20 5.10
C ASP A 229 13.73 31.02 6.00
N ALA A 230 13.05 30.01 5.44
CA ALA A 230 12.75 28.76 6.13
C ALA A 230 14.05 27.99 6.46
N GLY A 231 14.98 27.88 5.51
CA GLY A 231 16.30 27.26 5.75
C GLY A 231 17.11 27.97 6.84
N LYS A 232 17.12 29.30 6.85
CA LYS A 232 17.78 30.09 7.90
C LYS A 232 17.13 29.87 9.26
N THR A 233 15.80 29.83 9.30
CA THR A 233 15.04 29.52 10.51
C THR A 233 15.44 28.16 11.09
N VAL A 234 15.64 27.13 10.25
CA VAL A 234 16.13 25.82 10.71
C VAL A 234 17.49 25.94 11.40
N ALA A 235 18.44 26.66 10.79
CA ALA A 235 19.76 26.86 11.38
C ALA A 235 19.69 27.59 12.73
N ASP A 236 18.86 28.64 12.84
CA ASP A 236 18.68 29.39 14.08
C ASP A 236 17.98 28.56 15.17
N LEU A 237 16.99 27.74 14.80
CA LEU A 237 16.33 26.80 15.70
C LEU A 237 17.33 25.76 16.23
N PHE A 238 18.16 25.19 15.37
CA PHE A 238 19.17 24.21 15.77
C PHE A 238 20.29 24.82 16.64
N ALA A 239 20.68 26.06 16.38
CA ALA A 239 21.66 26.78 17.18
C ALA A 239 21.12 27.24 18.54
N SER A 240 19.81 27.16 18.75
CA SER A 240 19.16 27.46 20.03
C SER A 240 19.22 26.29 21.01
N SER A 241 18.69 26.48 22.22
CA SER A 241 18.56 25.41 23.23
C SER A 241 17.25 24.60 23.12
N ILE A 242 16.49 24.76 22.03
CA ILE A 242 15.19 24.09 21.84
C ILE A 242 15.39 22.60 21.56
N GLY A 243 14.72 21.73 22.32
CA GLY A 243 14.75 20.27 22.16
C GLY A 243 13.89 19.74 21.03
N LEU A 244 14.13 20.19 19.79
CA LEU A 244 13.42 19.77 18.57
C LEU A 244 13.31 18.25 18.49
N SER A 245 12.10 17.70 18.42
CA SER A 245 11.86 16.28 18.14
C SER A 245 11.56 16.00 16.67
N ALA A 246 11.19 17.03 15.89
CA ALA A 246 11.21 17.01 14.43
C ALA A 246 11.33 18.44 13.87
N CYS A 247 11.95 18.59 12.70
CA CYS A 247 11.98 19.87 11.98
C CYS A 247 12.07 19.59 10.48
N GLU A 248 10.92 19.61 9.81
CA GLU A 248 10.80 19.37 8.37
C GLU A 248 10.73 20.67 7.60
N ILE A 249 11.35 20.69 6.42
CA ILE A 249 11.18 21.75 5.43
C ILE A 249 10.42 21.23 4.21
N LEU A 250 9.53 22.05 3.65
CA LEU A 250 8.80 21.78 2.41
C LEU A 250 8.86 23.00 1.49
N ASP A 251 9.15 22.76 0.21
CA ASP A 251 9.03 23.77 -0.85
C ASP A 251 7.62 23.88 -1.44
N ILE A 252 7.40 24.85 -2.32
CA ILE A 252 6.11 25.08 -3.00
C ILE A 252 5.60 23.85 -3.76
N ILE A 253 6.48 23.04 -4.36
CA ILE A 253 6.09 21.82 -5.09
C ILE A 253 5.52 20.80 -4.09
N SER A 254 6.23 20.59 -2.99
CA SER A 254 5.85 19.68 -1.91
C SER A 254 4.54 20.10 -1.24
N ILE A 255 4.39 21.40 -0.96
CA ILE A 255 3.16 21.97 -0.38
C ILE A 255 1.96 21.73 -1.30
N LYS A 256 2.09 21.99 -2.60
CA LYS A 256 1.03 21.77 -3.59
C LYS A 256 0.62 20.30 -3.68
N VAL A 257 1.59 19.38 -3.64
CA VAL A 257 1.32 17.94 -3.66
C VAL A 257 0.58 17.49 -2.40
N VAL A 258 1.05 17.92 -1.23
CA VAL A 258 0.39 17.62 0.06
C VAL A 258 -1.05 18.15 0.07
N ASN A 259 -1.28 19.39 -0.36
CA ASN A 259 -2.61 19.97 -0.42
C ASN A 259 -3.55 19.19 -1.34
N LYS A 260 -3.08 18.81 -2.54
CA LYS A 260 -3.86 18.03 -3.50
C LYS A 260 -4.19 16.63 -2.98
N ALA A 261 -3.22 15.97 -2.35
CA ALA A 261 -3.38 14.59 -1.90
C ALA A 261 -4.18 14.48 -0.59
N MET A 262 -3.98 15.42 0.35
CA MET A 262 -4.43 15.29 1.75
C MET A 262 -5.43 16.38 2.18
N LYS A 263 -5.71 17.37 1.32
CA LYS A 263 -6.67 18.46 1.57
C LYS A 263 -6.39 19.25 2.87
N LEU A 264 -5.11 19.48 3.18
CA LEU A 264 -4.70 20.17 4.42
C LEU A 264 -4.93 21.69 4.42
N GLY A 265 -5.19 22.31 3.25
CA GLY A 265 -5.45 23.75 3.16
C GLY A 265 -4.25 24.63 3.56
N LEU A 266 -3.02 24.16 3.30
CA LEU A 266 -1.80 24.93 3.53
C LEU A 266 -1.70 26.10 2.52
N PRO A 267 -1.14 27.26 2.90
CA PRO A 267 -0.96 28.39 1.98
C PRO A 267 0.07 28.08 0.87
N ASP A 268 -0.14 28.66 -0.30
CA ASP A 268 0.82 28.62 -1.41
C ASP A 268 2.00 29.59 -1.14
N VAL A 269 3.05 29.07 -0.50
CA VAL A 269 4.27 29.81 -0.14
C VAL A 269 5.52 29.08 -0.64
N GLU A 270 6.64 29.79 -0.79
CA GLU A 270 7.88 29.15 -1.27
C GLU A 270 8.47 28.16 -0.28
N GLY A 271 8.33 28.41 1.02
CA GLY A 271 8.85 27.53 2.07
C GLY A 271 7.90 27.39 3.26
N MET A 272 7.89 26.19 3.85
CA MET A 272 7.14 25.90 5.06
C MET A 272 7.94 25.00 5.98
N LEU A 273 7.84 25.23 7.29
CA LEU A 273 8.40 24.36 8.31
C LEU A 273 7.29 23.63 9.07
N PHE A 274 7.49 22.34 9.31
CA PHE A 274 6.76 21.57 10.34
C PHE A 274 7.73 21.25 11.47
N ILE A 275 7.43 21.75 12.65
CA ILE A 275 8.33 21.69 13.81
C ILE A 275 7.61 20.91 14.91
N GLU A 276 8.29 20.00 15.60
CA GLU A 276 7.74 19.29 16.74
C GLU A 276 8.72 19.35 17.91
N VAL A 277 8.16 19.43 19.12
CA VAL A 277 8.89 19.33 20.37
C VAL A 277 8.09 18.38 21.28
N ASP A 278 8.81 17.54 22.01
CA ASP A 278 8.24 16.61 22.97
C ASP A 278 8.98 16.67 24.32
N GLY A 279 8.26 16.41 25.41
CA GLY A 279 8.82 16.47 26.76
C GLY A 279 7.78 16.76 27.84
N ARG A 280 8.20 17.52 28.86
CA ARG A 280 7.34 17.99 29.96
C ARG A 280 6.53 19.21 29.49
N GLU A 281 5.25 19.28 29.85
CA GLU A 281 4.36 20.32 29.32
C GLU A 281 4.88 21.76 29.50
N PRO A 282 5.39 22.21 30.67
CA PRO A 282 5.87 23.58 30.82
C PRO A 282 7.05 23.92 29.90
N ALA A 283 8.00 22.99 29.74
CA ALA A 283 9.17 23.18 28.88
C ALA A 283 8.74 23.26 27.40
N VAL A 284 7.87 22.34 26.96
CA VAL A 284 7.38 22.33 25.57
C VAL A 284 6.64 23.63 25.23
N ARG A 285 5.87 24.20 26.17
CA ARG A 285 5.16 25.47 25.95
C ARG A 285 6.13 26.65 25.82
N GLU A 286 7.17 26.70 26.65
CA GLU A 286 8.22 27.71 26.57
C GLU A 286 9.00 27.61 25.24
N GLU A 287 9.38 26.39 24.86
CA GLU A 287 10.05 26.09 23.60
C GLU A 287 9.19 26.49 22.39
N MET A 288 7.87 26.25 22.43
CA MET A 288 6.95 26.69 21.37
C MET A 288 6.87 28.22 21.25
N SER A 289 6.90 28.96 22.37
CA SER A 289 7.00 30.42 22.33
C SER A 289 8.33 30.90 21.74
N ALA A 290 9.44 30.22 22.06
CA ALA A 290 10.74 30.51 21.47
C ALA A 290 10.76 30.22 19.95
N ILE A 291 10.17 29.09 19.52
CA ILE A 291 10.01 28.74 18.10
C ILE A 291 9.24 29.84 17.35
N GLU A 292 8.12 30.31 17.91
CA GLU A 292 7.32 31.37 17.29
C GLU A 292 8.13 32.66 17.11
N ASN A 293 8.90 33.05 18.13
CA ASN A 293 9.76 34.23 18.07
C ASN A 293 10.86 34.09 17.00
N ILE A 294 11.54 32.95 16.94
CA ILE A 294 12.59 32.68 15.94
C ILE A 294 12.00 32.68 14.52
N CYS A 295 10.82 32.10 14.33
CA CYS A 295 10.13 32.14 13.04
C CYS A 295 9.79 33.58 12.63
N LYS A 296 9.27 34.41 13.56
CA LYS A 296 8.98 35.83 13.28
C LYS A 296 10.24 36.62 12.94
N SER A 297 11.34 36.40 13.66
CA SER A 297 12.63 37.05 13.40
C SER A 297 13.22 36.70 12.02
N ASN A 298 12.76 35.60 11.42
CA ASN A 298 13.13 35.15 10.09
C ASN A 298 11.98 35.28 9.07
N ASN A 299 11.11 36.29 9.24
CA ASN A 299 10.04 36.63 8.28
C ASN A 299 8.91 35.59 8.14
N GLY A 300 8.66 34.77 9.16
CA GLY A 300 7.50 33.87 9.19
C GLY A 300 6.18 34.63 9.30
N ILE A 301 5.18 34.27 8.49
CA ILE A 301 3.92 35.05 8.33
C ILE A 301 2.65 34.34 8.81
N ASP A 302 2.61 33.01 8.78
CA ASP A 302 1.47 32.19 9.26
C ASP A 302 2.03 31.13 10.21
N ILE A 303 2.27 31.55 11.45
CA ILE A 303 2.86 30.72 12.49
C ILE A 303 1.76 30.29 13.45
N ALA A 304 1.55 28.98 13.55
CA ALA A 304 0.55 28.40 14.43
C ALA A 304 1.06 27.10 15.02
N TRP A 305 0.80 26.87 16.31
CA TRP A 305 1.12 25.62 16.97
C TRP A 305 -0.11 25.02 17.65
N SER A 306 -0.08 23.70 17.84
CA SER A 306 -1.13 22.93 18.49
C SER A 306 -0.53 21.72 19.20
N ALA A 307 -1.25 21.21 20.20
CA ALA A 307 -0.96 19.93 20.85
C ALA A 307 -2.09 18.90 20.60
N ASN A 308 -2.98 19.17 19.65
CA ASN A 308 -4.09 18.27 19.33
C ASN A 308 -3.57 17.02 18.59
N PRO A 309 -3.72 15.80 19.15
CA PRO A 309 -3.20 14.59 18.53
C PRO A 309 -3.78 14.28 17.14
N LYS A 310 -5.05 14.64 16.87
CA LYS A 310 -5.68 14.42 15.56
C LYS A 310 -5.09 15.35 14.49
N GLN A 311 -4.85 16.62 14.84
CA GLN A 311 -4.22 17.58 13.92
C GLN A 311 -2.76 17.18 13.65
N ARG A 312 -2.03 16.74 14.68
CA ARG A 312 -0.67 16.18 14.56
C ARG A 312 -0.65 14.98 13.60
N GLN A 313 -1.54 14.01 13.80
CA GLN A 313 -1.61 12.81 12.97
C GLN A 313 -1.88 13.15 11.50
N ALA A 314 -2.79 14.08 11.22
CA ALA A 314 -3.09 14.51 9.85
C ALA A 314 -1.88 15.15 9.16
N LEU A 315 -1.12 15.98 9.88
CA LEU A 315 0.08 16.64 9.39
C LEU A 315 1.18 15.63 9.02
N TRP A 316 1.49 14.71 9.94
CA TRP A 316 2.53 13.70 9.72
C TRP A 316 2.13 12.64 8.70
N ALA A 317 0.84 12.27 8.62
CA ALA A 317 0.33 11.42 7.55
C ALA A 317 0.57 12.05 6.17
N ALA A 318 0.36 13.37 6.06
CA ALA A 318 0.63 14.08 4.82
C ALA A 318 2.12 14.14 4.47
N ARG A 319 2.99 14.42 5.46
CA ARG A 319 4.44 14.42 5.26
C ARG A 319 4.97 13.03 4.89
N GLY A 320 4.49 11.96 5.54
CA GLY A 320 4.86 10.58 5.23
C GLY A 320 4.36 10.12 3.84
N GLY A 321 3.22 10.64 3.39
CA GLY A 321 2.68 10.39 2.06
C GLY A 321 3.31 11.20 0.92
N LEU A 322 4.15 12.21 1.22
CA LEU A 322 4.68 13.16 0.23
C LEU A 322 5.48 12.47 -0.88
N VAL A 323 6.48 11.65 -0.52
CA VAL A 323 7.49 11.14 -1.47
C VAL A 323 6.84 10.41 -2.66
N PRO A 324 5.97 9.40 -2.47
CA PRO A 324 5.32 8.78 -3.62
C PRO A 324 4.40 9.76 -4.37
N SER A 325 3.70 10.63 -3.64
CA SER A 325 2.71 11.58 -4.17
C SER A 325 3.29 12.62 -5.11
N LEU A 326 4.61 12.89 -5.05
CA LEU A 326 5.29 13.78 -6.00
C LEU A 326 5.12 13.34 -7.47
N SER A 327 4.88 12.03 -7.72
CA SER A 327 4.53 11.52 -9.06
C SER A 327 3.15 11.99 -9.57
N ARG A 328 2.36 12.69 -8.75
CA ARG A 328 1.08 13.30 -9.13
C ARG A 328 1.15 14.80 -9.37
N PHE A 329 2.35 15.38 -9.28
CA PHE A 329 2.55 16.82 -9.48
C PHE A 329 2.21 17.24 -10.91
N LYS A 330 2.71 16.52 -11.91
CA LYS A 330 2.47 16.78 -13.35
C LYS A 330 2.04 15.47 -14.04
N LYS A 331 1.01 15.54 -14.90
CA LYS A 331 0.54 14.37 -15.68
C LYS A 331 1.67 13.86 -16.58
N GLY A 332 1.83 12.54 -16.66
CA GLY A 332 2.89 11.87 -17.44
C GLY A 332 4.28 11.87 -16.78
N TYR A 333 4.44 12.55 -15.65
CA TYR A 333 5.72 12.65 -14.93
C TYR A 333 5.73 11.70 -13.73
N ARG A 334 6.93 11.39 -13.25
CA ARG A 334 7.17 10.51 -12.11
C ARG A 334 8.33 11.03 -11.27
N LEU A 335 8.23 10.82 -9.95
CA LEU A 335 9.36 10.97 -9.04
C LEU A 335 10.48 9.96 -9.40
N ILE A 336 11.71 10.46 -9.51
CA ILE A 336 12.91 9.67 -9.80
C ILE A 336 13.98 9.88 -8.72
N PRO A 337 14.23 8.87 -7.86
CA PRO A 337 15.34 8.89 -6.92
C PRO A 337 16.66 8.46 -7.58
N ILE A 338 17.68 9.29 -7.46
CA ILE A 338 19.07 9.07 -7.87
C ILE A 338 20.06 9.48 -6.75
N ALA A 339 20.17 10.78 -6.45
CA ALA A 339 21.14 11.37 -5.50
C ALA A 339 20.48 12.37 -4.52
N GLU A 340 19.17 12.23 -4.33
CA GLU A 340 18.24 13.17 -3.70
C GLU A 340 18.16 13.09 -2.18
N ASP A 341 19.18 12.58 -1.49
CA ASP A 341 19.18 12.38 -0.03
C ASP A 341 20.59 12.59 0.47
N PHE A 342 21.05 13.84 0.48
CA PHE A 342 22.37 14.19 1.00
C PHE A 342 22.22 14.91 2.33
N GLY A 343 23.20 14.75 3.21
CA GLY A 343 23.27 15.47 4.47
C GLY A 343 24.30 16.59 4.39
N VAL A 344 24.04 17.73 5.01
CA VAL A 344 25.01 18.81 5.21
C VAL A 344 25.02 19.21 6.69
N PRO A 345 26.08 19.86 7.21
CA PRO A 345 26.00 20.51 8.50
C PRO A 345 24.76 21.41 8.57
N VAL A 346 24.01 21.41 9.69
CA VAL A 346 22.73 22.14 9.78
C VAL A 346 22.88 23.63 9.44
N SER A 347 24.01 24.22 9.79
CA SER A 347 24.37 25.61 9.44
C SER A 347 24.51 25.88 7.94
N LYS A 348 24.54 24.84 7.11
CA LYS A 348 24.68 24.85 5.65
C LYS A 348 23.42 24.44 4.89
N VAL A 349 22.32 24.14 5.59
CA VAL A 349 21.01 23.88 4.98
C VAL A 349 20.55 25.04 4.07
N PRO A 350 20.68 26.33 4.44
CA PRO A 350 20.31 27.44 3.55
C PRO A 350 21.10 27.42 2.23
N GLU A 351 22.42 27.26 2.29
CA GLU A 351 23.29 27.21 1.11
C GLU A 351 23.00 25.98 0.23
N ALA A 352 22.74 24.82 0.85
CA ALA A 352 22.38 23.60 0.13
C ALA A 352 21.07 23.76 -0.66
N ILE A 353 20.04 24.34 -0.05
CA ILE A 353 18.76 24.63 -0.68
C ILE A 353 18.95 25.61 -1.85
N ARG A 354 19.68 26.69 -1.63
CA ARG A 354 19.94 27.70 -2.67
C ARG A 354 20.65 27.07 -3.87
N GLY A 355 21.72 26.32 -3.63
CA GLY A 355 22.47 25.64 -4.68
C GLY A 355 21.61 24.62 -5.45
N ALA A 356 20.76 23.85 -4.75
CA ALA A 356 19.83 22.92 -5.41
C ALA A 356 18.81 23.65 -6.31
N GLN A 357 18.28 24.80 -5.86
CA GLN A 357 17.39 25.63 -6.67
C GLN A 357 18.08 26.23 -7.89
N GLU A 358 19.34 26.65 -7.77
CA GLU A 358 20.15 27.14 -8.88
C GLU A 358 20.40 26.04 -9.91
N ILE A 359 20.73 24.82 -9.47
CA ILE A 359 20.88 23.65 -10.34
C ILE A 359 19.55 23.33 -11.05
N SER A 360 18.43 23.32 -10.33
CA SER A 360 17.09 23.12 -10.93
C SER A 360 16.79 24.14 -12.03
N LYS A 361 17.04 25.44 -11.78
CA LYS A 361 16.86 26.53 -12.75
C LYS A 361 17.78 26.40 -13.96
N LYS A 362 19.05 26.08 -13.73
CA LYS A 362 20.07 25.91 -14.80
C LYS A 362 19.67 24.86 -15.83
N TYR A 363 19.05 23.76 -15.38
CA TYR A 363 18.67 22.65 -16.25
C TYR A 363 17.21 22.69 -16.73
N ASP A 364 16.41 23.63 -16.21
CA ASP A 364 14.96 23.72 -16.43
C ASP A 364 14.26 22.38 -16.16
N MET A 365 14.44 21.89 -14.92
CA MET A 365 13.96 20.58 -14.45
C MET A 365 13.21 20.73 -13.14
N LEU A 366 12.09 20.01 -12.99
CA LEU A 366 11.31 19.99 -11.76
C LEU A 366 12.05 19.23 -10.67
N VAL A 367 12.41 19.94 -9.59
CA VAL A 367 13.03 19.38 -8.39
C VAL A 367 12.17 19.76 -7.20
N ALA A 368 11.69 18.77 -6.46
CA ALA A 368 11.03 19.00 -5.18
C ALA A 368 12.09 18.98 -4.07
N THR A 369 12.13 20.06 -3.28
CA THR A 369 13.04 20.19 -2.13
C THR A 369 12.27 20.09 -0.82
N PHE A 370 12.61 19.10 0.00
CA PHE A 370 11.99 18.85 1.30
C PHE A 370 12.95 18.05 2.17
N GLY A 371 12.70 17.87 3.47
CA GLY A 371 13.48 16.92 4.28
C GLY A 371 13.56 17.23 5.75
N HIS A 372 14.33 16.39 6.44
CA HIS A 372 14.58 16.44 7.89
C HIS A 372 15.59 17.54 8.21
N ALA A 373 15.25 18.79 7.90
CA ALA A 373 16.19 19.90 7.95
C ALA A 373 16.84 20.09 9.33
N GLY A 374 16.16 19.70 10.41
CA GLY A 374 16.69 19.75 11.77
C GLY A 374 17.92 18.88 12.03
N ASP A 375 18.18 17.84 11.23
CA ASP A 375 19.40 17.03 11.31
C ASP A 375 20.35 17.25 10.13
N GLY A 376 20.02 18.22 9.26
CA GLY A 376 20.84 18.58 8.10
C GLY A 376 20.56 17.74 6.85
N ASN A 377 19.59 16.84 6.87
CA ASN A 377 19.16 16.08 5.69
C ASN A 377 18.27 16.93 4.77
N VAL A 378 18.69 17.08 3.51
CA VAL A 378 17.95 17.78 2.46
C VAL A 378 17.69 16.84 1.29
N HIS A 379 16.42 16.59 0.99
CA HIS A 379 16.02 15.88 -0.20
C HIS A 379 15.79 16.81 -1.39
N THR A 380 16.28 16.40 -2.56
CA THR A 380 16.20 17.16 -3.82
C THR A 380 15.77 16.25 -4.98
N THR A 381 14.52 15.78 -4.94
CA THR A 381 14.08 14.71 -5.85
C THR A 381 13.63 15.24 -7.21
N PHE A 382 14.04 14.56 -8.27
CA PHE A 382 13.63 14.86 -9.64
C PHE A 382 12.21 14.41 -9.93
N ILE A 383 11.47 15.22 -10.69
CA ILE A 383 10.17 14.86 -11.27
C ILE A 383 10.31 15.00 -12.79
N LEU A 384 10.27 13.88 -13.52
CA LEU A 384 10.53 13.85 -14.96
C LEU A 384 9.61 12.88 -15.71
N ASP A 385 9.47 13.06 -17.02
CA ASP A 385 8.85 12.08 -17.91
C ASP A 385 9.85 10.96 -18.22
N VAL A 386 9.56 9.77 -17.73
CA VAL A 386 10.43 8.58 -17.91
C VAL A 386 10.59 8.17 -19.38
N ARG A 387 9.72 8.65 -20.28
CA ARG A 387 9.81 8.44 -21.72
C ARG A 387 10.79 9.43 -22.38
N ASN A 388 11.16 10.53 -21.73
CA ASN A 388 11.98 11.57 -22.32
C ASN A 388 13.48 11.33 -22.08
N LYS A 389 14.21 10.97 -23.15
CA LYS A 389 15.67 10.71 -23.10
C LYS A 389 16.49 11.94 -22.73
N ASP A 390 16.05 13.14 -23.07
CA ASP A 390 16.82 14.35 -22.79
C ASP A 390 16.67 14.79 -21.33
N GLU A 391 15.49 14.58 -20.73
CA GLU A 391 15.31 14.76 -19.28
C GLU A 391 16.19 13.78 -18.49
N TRP A 392 16.36 12.53 -18.94
CA TRP A 392 17.30 11.59 -18.31
C TRP A 392 18.75 12.07 -18.35
N LYS A 393 19.22 12.58 -19.50
CA LYS A 393 20.59 13.14 -19.61
C LYS A 393 20.81 14.35 -18.70
N LYS A 394 19.78 15.20 -18.55
CA LYS A 394 19.82 16.33 -17.62
C LYS A 394 19.88 15.83 -16.18
N ALA A 395 19.05 14.86 -15.82
CA ALA A 395 19.01 14.29 -14.46
C ALA A 395 20.35 13.67 -14.04
N GLU A 396 21.06 12.95 -14.92
CA GLU A 396 22.40 12.42 -14.62
C GLU A 396 23.40 13.53 -14.27
N LYS A 397 23.43 14.61 -15.06
CA LYS A 397 24.31 15.76 -14.80
C LYS A 397 23.94 16.52 -13.53
N MET A 398 22.64 16.71 -13.30
CA MET A 398 22.15 17.34 -12.08
C MET A 398 22.50 16.52 -10.84
N ALA A 399 22.40 15.19 -10.91
CA ALA A 399 22.80 14.32 -9.81
C ALA A 399 24.30 14.47 -9.49
N GLU A 400 25.16 14.55 -10.51
CA GLU A 400 26.58 14.83 -10.33
C GLU A 400 26.85 16.19 -9.65
N GLU A 401 26.17 17.26 -10.09
CA GLU A 401 26.33 18.60 -9.51
C GLU A 401 25.77 18.72 -8.09
N LEU A 402 24.65 18.04 -7.78
CA LEU A 402 24.11 17.99 -6.42
C LEU A 402 25.05 17.27 -5.46
N VAL A 403 25.69 16.19 -5.91
CA VAL A 403 26.72 15.51 -5.15
C VAL A 403 27.92 16.44 -4.90
N ASP A 404 28.40 17.14 -5.92
CA ASP A 404 29.52 18.07 -5.78
C ASP A 404 29.18 19.23 -4.83
N LEU A 405 27.94 19.74 -4.90
CA LEU A 405 27.42 20.72 -3.95
C LEU A 405 27.47 20.18 -2.51
N ALA A 406 26.91 19.00 -2.24
CA ALA A 406 26.93 18.40 -0.91
C ALA A 406 28.36 18.24 -0.37
N MET A 407 29.29 17.72 -1.19
CA MET A 407 30.70 17.56 -0.81
C MET A 407 31.37 18.92 -0.54
N SER A 408 31.10 19.94 -1.35
CA SER A 408 31.66 21.29 -1.17
C SER A 408 31.21 21.96 0.13
N LEU A 409 30.05 21.56 0.66
CA LEU A 409 29.50 22.04 1.93
C LEU A 409 29.95 21.20 3.13
N GLY A 410 30.86 20.24 2.94
CA GLY A 410 31.31 19.33 3.99
C GLY A 410 30.25 18.30 4.39
N GLY A 411 29.35 17.97 3.47
CA GLY A 411 28.26 17.02 3.66
C GLY A 411 28.61 15.56 3.37
N THR A 412 27.58 14.73 3.31
CA THR A 412 27.61 13.30 2.98
C THR A 412 26.75 12.99 1.76
N LEU A 413 27.11 11.99 0.96
CA LEU A 413 26.32 11.52 -0.18
C LEU A 413 24.96 10.95 0.24
N THR A 414 24.87 10.45 1.48
CA THR A 414 23.66 9.81 1.98
C THR A 414 23.44 10.09 3.44
N ALA A 415 22.31 10.73 3.76
CA ALA A 415 21.91 10.93 5.16
C ALA A 415 21.26 9.66 5.74
N GLU A 416 20.34 9.01 5.00
CA GLU A 416 19.58 7.86 5.54
C GLU A 416 19.32 6.69 4.58
N HIS A 417 19.35 6.89 3.25
CA HIS A 417 18.93 5.86 2.30
C HIS A 417 19.99 4.77 2.01
N GLY A 418 21.25 5.01 2.38
CA GLY A 418 22.40 4.19 2.01
C GLY A 418 22.95 4.51 0.62
N LEU A 419 23.99 3.78 0.18
CA LEU A 419 24.57 3.98 -1.14
C LEU A 419 23.88 3.14 -2.21
N GLY A 420 23.51 1.89 -1.88
CA GLY A 420 22.94 0.93 -2.82
C GLY A 420 23.73 0.85 -4.13
N ILE A 421 23.01 0.87 -5.24
CA ILE A 421 23.55 1.00 -6.61
C ILE A 421 23.57 2.48 -7.02
N ALA A 422 22.49 3.21 -6.71
CA ALA A 422 22.24 4.56 -7.21
C ALA A 422 23.36 5.55 -6.89
N LYS A 423 23.93 5.49 -5.68
CA LYS A 423 24.98 6.39 -5.22
C LYS A 423 26.38 5.77 -5.27
N SER A 424 26.50 4.49 -5.64
CA SER A 424 27.79 3.79 -5.74
C SER A 424 28.74 4.45 -6.76
N ALA A 425 28.21 5.08 -7.81
CA ALA A 425 29.00 5.83 -8.79
C ALA A 425 29.79 7.01 -8.18
N PHE A 426 29.37 7.49 -7.00
CA PHE A 426 29.93 8.65 -6.33
C PHE A 426 30.71 8.32 -5.06
N ALA A 427 30.68 7.06 -4.61
CA ALA A 427 31.23 6.64 -3.31
C ALA A 427 32.70 7.06 -3.10
N ASP A 428 33.52 7.07 -4.16
CA ASP A 428 34.92 7.49 -4.09
C ASP A 428 35.09 8.98 -3.70
N ARG A 429 34.09 9.84 -3.96
CA ARG A 429 34.13 11.27 -3.63
C ARG A 429 34.11 11.52 -2.12
N GLU A 430 33.38 10.69 -1.37
CA GLU A 430 33.26 10.79 0.09
C GLU A 430 34.23 9.84 0.81
N LEU A 431 34.25 8.56 0.42
CA LEU A 431 34.93 7.50 1.19
C LEU A 431 36.40 7.37 0.83
N SER A 432 36.76 7.57 -0.45
CA SER A 432 38.13 7.47 -0.97
C SER A 432 38.87 6.24 -0.40
N SER A 433 39.99 6.44 0.31
CA SER A 433 40.79 5.36 0.95
C SER A 433 40.01 4.48 1.94
N SER A 434 38.95 4.99 2.59
CA SER A 434 38.11 4.20 3.50
C SER A 434 37.41 3.06 2.79
N LEU A 435 37.12 3.23 1.49
CA LEU A 435 36.48 2.20 0.68
C LEU A 435 37.38 0.97 0.50
N ASP A 436 38.71 1.13 0.50
CA ASP A 436 39.63 -0.01 0.41
C ASP A 436 39.59 -0.86 1.69
N VAL A 437 39.48 -0.23 2.86
CA VAL A 437 39.27 -0.93 4.13
C VAL A 437 37.92 -1.66 4.14
N MET A 438 36.86 -1.04 3.64
CA MET A 438 35.56 -1.71 3.49
C MET A 438 35.64 -2.95 2.58
N ARG A 439 36.41 -2.86 1.49
CA ARG A 439 36.66 -4.00 0.58
C ARG A 439 37.44 -5.12 1.28
N GLU A 440 38.42 -4.79 2.12
CA GLU A 440 39.17 -5.78 2.91
C GLU A 440 38.28 -6.51 3.90
N ILE A 441 37.43 -5.78 4.63
CA ILE A 441 36.42 -6.35 5.54
C ILE A 441 35.47 -7.27 4.78
N LYS A 442 34.91 -6.78 3.66
CA LYS A 442 34.03 -7.55 2.77
C LYS A 442 34.69 -8.85 2.32
N LYS A 443 35.94 -8.80 1.87
CA LYS A 443 36.70 -9.97 1.44
C LYS A 443 36.97 -10.95 2.59
N GLY A 444 37.21 -10.45 3.80
CA GLY A 444 37.42 -11.28 4.99
C GLY A 444 36.16 -12.04 5.42
N LEU A 445 34.99 -11.39 5.38
CA LEU A 445 33.71 -11.98 5.82
C LEU A 445 32.98 -12.76 4.71
N ASP A 446 33.17 -12.37 3.45
CA ASP A 446 32.57 -12.99 2.27
C ASP A 446 33.58 -13.14 1.12
N PRO A 447 34.51 -14.11 1.22
CA PRO A 447 35.60 -14.28 0.25
C PRO A 447 35.15 -14.70 -1.15
N ASN A 448 33.93 -15.23 -1.30
CA ASN A 448 33.36 -15.57 -2.61
C ASN A 448 32.44 -14.47 -3.16
N SER A 449 32.29 -13.35 -2.43
CA SER A 449 31.44 -12.22 -2.81
C SER A 449 29.99 -12.62 -3.14
N ILE A 450 29.44 -13.57 -2.39
CA ILE A 450 28.06 -14.05 -2.61
C ILE A 450 27.02 -13.11 -1.99
N LEU A 451 27.32 -12.40 -0.91
CA LEU A 451 26.36 -11.57 -0.19
C LEU A 451 26.22 -10.20 -0.86
N ASN A 452 25.04 -9.98 -1.43
CA ASN A 452 24.61 -8.75 -2.08
C ASN A 452 25.66 -8.07 -2.99
N PRO A 453 26.19 -8.76 -4.02
CA PRO A 453 27.26 -8.21 -4.86
C PRO A 453 26.80 -7.01 -5.70
N GLY A 454 27.76 -6.12 -6.00
CA GLY A 454 27.57 -4.91 -6.81
C GLY A 454 26.89 -3.72 -6.12
N LYS A 455 26.97 -3.64 -4.78
CA LYS A 455 26.48 -2.53 -3.96
C LYS A 455 27.64 -1.87 -3.22
N LEU A 456 27.39 -0.66 -2.70
CA LEU A 456 28.33 0.09 -1.86
C LEU A 456 29.71 0.35 -2.51
N SER A 457 29.82 0.28 -3.85
CA SER A 457 31.10 0.36 -4.59
C SER A 457 32.19 -0.62 -4.10
N LEU A 458 31.79 -1.77 -3.54
CA LEU A 458 32.73 -2.79 -3.04
C LEU A 458 33.32 -3.65 -4.17
N ASP A 459 32.64 -3.74 -5.30
CA ASP A 459 33.18 -4.34 -6.52
C ASP A 459 34.22 -3.35 -7.12
N LYS A 460 35.41 -3.82 -7.53
CA LYS A 460 36.45 -2.97 -8.15
C LYS A 460 36.07 -2.33 -9.50
N LYS A 461 34.87 -2.61 -10.01
CA LYS A 461 34.40 -2.10 -11.30
C LYS A 461 33.72 -0.75 -11.10
N LYS A 462 34.12 0.26 -11.86
CA LYS A 462 33.40 1.54 -11.92
C LYS A 462 31.96 1.31 -12.39
N VAL A 463 31.00 1.87 -11.66
CA VAL A 463 29.56 1.78 -11.92
C VAL A 463 29.07 3.15 -12.40
N LYS A 464 28.13 3.16 -13.35
CA LYS A 464 27.42 4.37 -13.77
C LYS A 464 26.04 4.44 -13.14
N ILE A 465 25.51 5.66 -13.00
CA ILE A 465 24.18 5.92 -12.41
C ILE A 465 23.08 5.10 -13.09
N LEU A 466 23.13 4.97 -14.42
CA LEU A 466 22.13 4.23 -15.20
C LEU A 466 22.58 2.81 -15.61
N ASP A 467 23.58 2.22 -14.95
CA ASP A 467 23.80 0.78 -15.11
C ASP A 467 22.53 0.03 -14.66
N HIS A 468 22.18 -1.09 -15.29
CA HIS A 468 20.96 -1.85 -14.95
C HIS A 468 19.64 -1.03 -15.03
N PHE A 469 19.56 -0.07 -15.95
CA PHE A 469 18.45 0.88 -16.08
C PHE A 469 17.06 0.23 -16.34
N ALA A 470 16.14 0.44 -15.40
CA ALA A 470 14.78 -0.10 -15.42
C ALA A 470 13.88 0.48 -16.52
N PHE A 471 14.17 1.69 -17.01
CA PHE A 471 13.31 2.36 -18.00
C PHE A 471 13.86 2.25 -19.42
N SER A 472 14.80 1.34 -19.68
CA SER A 472 15.40 1.12 -21.00
C SER A 472 14.39 0.68 -22.09
N HIS A 473 13.24 0.14 -21.70
CA HIS A 473 12.14 -0.23 -22.60
C HIS A 473 11.10 0.90 -22.81
N VAL A 474 11.23 2.00 -22.07
CA VAL A 474 10.30 3.15 -22.10
C VAL A 474 10.96 4.40 -22.66
N ALA A 475 12.17 4.72 -22.20
CA ALA A 475 12.89 5.93 -22.57
C ALA A 475 13.13 6.03 -24.09
N GLY A 476 12.49 7.02 -24.71
CA GLY A 476 12.52 7.34 -26.14
C GLY A 476 12.09 6.18 -27.04
N LYS A 477 11.15 5.36 -26.59
CA LYS A 477 10.53 4.28 -27.36
C LYS A 477 9.02 4.52 -27.51
N LYS A 478 8.47 4.10 -28.64
CA LYS A 478 7.02 4.10 -28.88
C LYS A 478 6.41 2.88 -28.19
N LEU A 479 5.49 3.12 -27.24
CA LEU A 479 4.82 2.06 -26.48
C LEU A 479 3.57 1.57 -27.24
N LYS A 480 3.27 0.27 -27.12
CA LYS A 480 1.96 -0.30 -27.50
C LYS A 480 1.09 -0.47 -26.26
N GLY A 481 0.81 0.67 -25.64
CA GLY A 481 0.09 0.72 -24.38
C GLY A 481 -1.40 0.50 -24.51
N PHE A 482 -2.13 0.84 -23.46
CA PHE A 482 -3.57 0.62 -23.35
C PHE A 482 -4.35 1.84 -23.84
N SER A 483 -4.10 2.98 -23.20
CA SER A 483 -4.49 4.33 -23.61
C SER A 483 -3.48 5.28 -22.98
N GLU A 484 -3.37 6.52 -23.47
CA GLU A 484 -2.42 7.49 -22.91
C GLU A 484 -2.65 7.69 -21.40
N GLU A 485 -3.90 7.81 -20.97
CA GLU A 485 -4.26 7.99 -19.56
C GLU A 485 -3.85 6.79 -18.71
N LEU A 486 -4.10 5.57 -19.19
CA LEU A 486 -3.78 4.37 -18.42
C LEU A 486 -2.29 4.06 -18.42
N ASP A 487 -1.59 4.37 -19.51
CA ASP A 487 -0.14 4.23 -19.58
C ASP A 487 0.53 5.18 -18.59
N ASP A 488 0.07 6.44 -18.50
CA ASP A 488 0.51 7.38 -17.48
C ASP A 488 0.20 6.87 -16.06
N GLU A 489 -1.00 6.35 -15.84
CA GLU A 489 -1.41 5.80 -14.54
C GLU A 489 -0.52 4.63 -14.09
N ILE A 490 -0.10 3.76 -15.02
CA ILE A 490 0.86 2.67 -14.76
C ILE A 490 2.23 3.23 -14.36
N LEU A 491 2.73 4.24 -15.09
CA LEU A 491 4.07 4.77 -14.90
C LEU A 491 4.24 5.65 -13.64
N VAL A 492 3.14 6.16 -13.08
CA VAL A 492 3.12 6.87 -11.78
C VAL A 492 3.60 5.96 -10.63
N CYS A 493 3.47 4.64 -10.73
CA CYS A 493 3.81 3.72 -9.65
C CYS A 493 5.31 3.68 -9.32
N VAL A 494 5.72 4.34 -8.23
CA VAL A 494 7.10 4.37 -7.76
C VAL A 494 7.61 3.09 -7.09
N GLN A 495 6.82 2.01 -7.00
CA GLN A 495 7.21 0.73 -6.37
C GLN A 495 7.45 0.79 -4.83
N CYS A 496 6.91 1.80 -4.14
CA CYS A 496 7.10 2.03 -2.69
C CYS A 496 6.51 0.97 -1.75
N GLY A 497 5.54 0.17 -2.21
CA GLY A 497 5.01 -0.97 -1.44
C GLY A 497 3.86 -0.66 -0.47
N PHE A 498 3.47 0.60 -0.25
CA PHE A 498 2.32 0.97 0.62
C PHE A 498 1.04 0.17 0.33
N CYS A 499 0.78 -0.13 -0.94
CA CYS A 499 -0.39 -0.91 -1.36
C CYS A 499 -0.46 -2.32 -0.75
N ARG A 500 0.63 -2.85 -0.17
CA ARG A 500 0.66 -4.15 0.50
C ARG A 500 -0.26 -4.19 1.72
N THR A 501 -0.35 -3.10 2.49
CA THR A 501 -1.11 -3.05 3.75
C THR A 501 -2.63 -3.08 3.52
N GLY A 502 -3.09 -2.67 2.34
CA GLY A 502 -4.50 -2.70 1.95
C GLY A 502 -4.87 -3.86 1.01
N CYS A 503 -3.96 -4.78 0.69
CA CYS A 503 -4.19 -5.81 -0.31
C CYS A 503 -4.53 -7.18 0.32
N PRO A 504 -5.79 -7.63 0.24
CA PRO A 504 -6.22 -8.87 0.91
C PRO A 504 -5.58 -10.13 0.30
N THR A 505 -5.24 -10.10 -0.99
CA THR A 505 -4.61 -11.21 -1.71
C THR A 505 -3.13 -11.31 -1.38
N PHE A 506 -2.48 -10.18 -1.07
CA PHE A 506 -1.11 -10.17 -0.54
C PHE A 506 -1.08 -10.75 0.87
N GLU A 507 -1.98 -10.34 1.74
CA GLU A 507 -2.05 -10.86 3.10
C GLU A 507 -2.32 -12.37 3.15
N SER A 508 -3.05 -12.90 2.15
CA SER A 508 -3.29 -14.36 2.01
C SER A 508 -2.06 -15.14 1.53
N THR A 509 -1.25 -14.54 0.64
CA THR A 509 -0.24 -15.28 -0.14
C THR A 509 1.19 -14.90 0.18
N THR A 510 1.41 -13.68 0.67
CA THR A 510 2.69 -12.97 0.83
C THR A 510 3.50 -12.82 -0.46
N LEU A 511 2.87 -12.99 -1.63
CA LEU A 511 3.53 -12.92 -2.95
C LEU A 511 3.36 -11.54 -3.60
N GLU A 512 4.44 -10.98 -4.13
CA GLU A 512 4.41 -9.67 -4.79
C GLU A 512 3.56 -9.69 -6.06
N SER A 513 3.59 -10.77 -6.84
CA SER A 513 2.73 -10.91 -8.03
C SER A 513 1.23 -10.93 -7.72
N LYS A 514 0.86 -11.19 -6.46
CA LYS A 514 -0.51 -11.16 -5.95
C LYS A 514 -0.78 -9.93 -5.08
N ASN A 515 -0.01 -8.84 -5.23
CA ASN A 515 -0.36 -7.51 -4.73
C ASN A 515 -0.38 -6.45 -5.85
N ALA A 516 -0.90 -5.25 -5.55
CA ALA A 516 -0.99 -4.16 -6.52
C ALA A 516 0.37 -3.71 -7.09
N ARG A 517 1.41 -3.56 -6.27
CA ARG A 517 2.78 -3.21 -6.72
C ARG A 517 3.28 -4.17 -7.80
N GLY A 518 3.29 -5.47 -7.52
CA GLY A 518 3.75 -6.47 -8.48
C GLY A 518 2.84 -6.54 -9.71
N ARG A 519 1.52 -6.47 -9.55
CA ARG A 519 0.60 -6.46 -10.70
C ARG A 519 0.76 -5.22 -11.59
N ILE A 520 1.05 -4.05 -11.01
CA ILE A 520 1.34 -2.85 -11.80
C ILE A 520 2.68 -3.01 -12.53
N LEU A 521 3.69 -3.64 -11.91
CA LEU A 521 4.94 -3.96 -12.60
C LEU A 521 4.73 -4.95 -13.76
N LEU A 522 3.84 -5.93 -13.60
CA LEU A 522 3.45 -6.86 -14.67
C LEU A 522 2.64 -6.14 -15.78
N ALA A 523 1.77 -5.19 -15.41
CA ALA A 523 1.05 -4.34 -16.37
C ALA A 523 2.02 -3.43 -17.15
N GLN A 524 3.04 -2.88 -16.48
CA GLN A 524 4.14 -2.17 -17.13
C GLN A 524 4.88 -3.10 -18.10
N GLY A 525 5.11 -4.37 -17.75
CA GLY A 525 5.69 -5.34 -18.69
C GLY A 525 4.81 -5.62 -19.92
N LEU A 526 3.49 -5.59 -19.80
CA LEU A 526 2.56 -5.64 -20.94
C LEU A 526 2.62 -4.36 -21.80
N LEU A 527 2.74 -3.19 -21.16
CA LEU A 527 2.91 -1.89 -21.82
C LEU A 527 4.22 -1.82 -22.62
N GLU A 528 5.29 -2.36 -22.06
CA GLU A 528 6.64 -2.39 -22.64
C GLU A 528 6.87 -3.55 -23.62
N GLU A 529 5.89 -4.44 -23.80
CA GLU A 529 5.98 -5.68 -24.57
C GLU A 529 7.09 -6.66 -24.08
N THR A 530 7.58 -6.50 -22.85
CA THR A 530 8.54 -7.43 -22.22
C THR A 530 7.87 -8.66 -21.63
N ILE A 531 6.55 -8.59 -21.40
CA ILE A 531 5.69 -9.69 -20.98
C ILE A 531 4.60 -9.88 -22.02
N LYS A 532 4.34 -11.13 -22.41
CA LYS A 532 3.26 -11.49 -23.33
C LYS A 532 2.02 -11.97 -22.55
N PRO A 533 0.80 -11.76 -23.08
CA PRO A 533 -0.40 -12.41 -22.56
C PRO A 533 -0.19 -13.93 -22.42
N SER A 534 -0.59 -14.48 -21.29
CA SER A 534 -0.48 -15.91 -20.97
C SER A 534 -1.44 -16.28 -19.85
N MET A 535 -1.70 -17.58 -19.68
CA MET A 535 -2.49 -18.07 -18.54
C MET A 535 -1.80 -17.84 -17.19
N GLU A 536 -0.47 -17.85 -17.13
CA GLU A 536 0.31 -17.52 -15.93
C GLU A 536 0.07 -16.06 -15.52
N LEU A 537 0.09 -15.13 -16.48
CA LEU A 537 -0.22 -13.73 -16.23
C LEU A 537 -1.70 -13.54 -15.86
N ALA A 538 -2.60 -14.29 -16.49
CA ALA A 538 -4.00 -14.31 -16.12
C ALA A 538 -4.19 -14.71 -14.66
N ASP A 539 -3.46 -15.69 -14.13
CA ASP A 539 -3.54 -16.03 -12.71
C ASP A 539 -3.26 -14.83 -11.79
N LYS A 540 -2.25 -14.04 -12.12
CA LYS A 540 -1.88 -12.87 -11.31
C LYS A 540 -2.94 -11.77 -11.39
N MET A 541 -3.56 -11.57 -12.55
CA MET A 541 -4.56 -10.52 -12.77
C MET A 541 -5.97 -10.91 -12.26
N TYR A 542 -6.37 -12.17 -12.41
CA TYR A 542 -7.70 -12.66 -12.02
C TYR A 542 -7.81 -13.00 -10.52
N SER A 543 -6.68 -13.26 -9.85
CA SER A 543 -6.63 -13.35 -8.39
C SER A 543 -6.87 -12.00 -7.68
N CYS A 544 -6.93 -10.87 -8.39
CA CYS A 544 -7.25 -9.58 -7.80
C CYS A 544 -8.77 -9.45 -7.52
N SER A 545 -9.15 -9.02 -6.32
CA SER A 545 -10.57 -8.77 -6.00
C SER A 545 -11.11 -7.43 -6.52
N VAL A 546 -10.26 -6.60 -7.16
CA VAL A 546 -10.55 -5.20 -7.60
C VAL A 546 -11.26 -4.35 -6.53
N CYS A 547 -11.02 -4.66 -5.25
CA CYS A 547 -11.69 -4.03 -4.12
C CYS A 547 -11.21 -2.61 -3.79
N ALA A 548 -10.22 -2.09 -4.53
CA ALA A 548 -9.61 -0.76 -4.35
C ALA A 548 -8.94 -0.47 -2.99
N GLY A 549 -8.73 -1.46 -2.11
CA GLY A 549 -8.01 -1.26 -0.85
C GLY A 549 -6.58 -0.71 -1.06
N CYS A 550 -5.90 -1.24 -2.06
CA CYS A 550 -4.59 -0.73 -2.50
C CYS A 550 -4.61 0.73 -3.00
N THR A 551 -5.72 1.19 -3.60
CA THR A 551 -5.88 2.59 -4.03
C THR A 551 -6.01 3.50 -2.81
N THR A 552 -6.82 3.10 -1.83
CA THR A 552 -7.00 3.87 -0.58
C THR A 552 -5.71 4.03 0.21
N THR A 553 -4.88 2.99 0.29
CA THR A 553 -3.61 3.08 1.04
C THR A 553 -2.45 3.63 0.21
N CYS A 554 -2.60 3.75 -1.11
CA CYS A 554 -1.56 4.32 -1.96
C CYS A 554 -1.53 5.85 -1.74
N PRO A 555 -0.38 6.45 -1.37
CA PRO A 555 -0.31 7.91 -1.25
C PRO A 555 -0.60 8.64 -2.57
N CYS A 556 -0.26 8.02 -3.70
CA CYS A 556 -0.58 8.53 -5.04
C CYS A 556 -2.03 8.27 -5.46
N SER A 557 -2.81 7.50 -4.70
CA SER A 557 -4.14 7.02 -5.06
C SER A 557 -4.18 6.37 -6.45
N ILE A 558 -3.25 5.46 -6.75
CA ILE A 558 -3.21 4.77 -8.05
C ILE A 558 -4.48 3.94 -8.24
N GLU A 559 -5.13 4.09 -9.40
CA GLU A 559 -6.33 3.35 -9.80
C GLU A 559 -5.99 1.93 -10.26
N ALA A 560 -5.37 1.16 -9.36
CA ALA A 560 -4.98 -0.21 -9.61
C ALA A 560 -6.15 -1.08 -10.16
N PRO A 561 -7.41 -0.99 -9.67
CA PRO A 561 -8.53 -1.71 -10.26
C PRO A 561 -8.68 -1.50 -11.78
N GLU A 562 -8.54 -0.27 -12.27
CA GLU A 562 -8.68 0.03 -13.70
C GLU A 562 -7.52 -0.52 -14.53
N ILE A 563 -6.29 -0.44 -14.00
CA ILE A 563 -5.11 -1.09 -14.59
C ILE A 563 -5.34 -2.60 -14.71
N ILE A 564 -5.81 -3.25 -13.63
CA ILE A 564 -6.08 -4.70 -13.63
C ILE A 564 -7.17 -5.05 -14.64
N LEU A 565 -8.27 -4.30 -14.69
CA LEU A 565 -9.37 -4.57 -15.62
C LEU A 565 -8.94 -4.39 -17.07
N ALA A 566 -8.08 -3.42 -17.37
CA ALA A 566 -7.49 -3.29 -18.70
C ALA A 566 -6.56 -4.46 -19.06
N CYS A 567 -5.76 -4.93 -18.10
CA CYS A 567 -4.95 -6.14 -18.28
C CYS A 567 -5.85 -7.36 -18.55
N ARG A 568 -6.95 -7.54 -17.81
CA ARG A 568 -7.92 -8.62 -18.04
C ARG A 568 -8.55 -8.54 -19.42
N ARG A 569 -8.92 -7.35 -19.91
CA ARG A 569 -9.41 -7.15 -21.29
C ARG A 569 -8.39 -7.60 -22.32
N ARG A 570 -7.13 -7.18 -22.18
CA ARG A 570 -6.04 -7.57 -23.09
C ARG A 570 -5.79 -9.09 -23.06
N LEU A 571 -5.83 -9.70 -21.88
CA LEU A 571 -5.71 -11.15 -21.70
C LEU A 571 -6.88 -11.89 -22.36
N ALA A 572 -8.11 -11.42 -22.17
CA ALA A 572 -9.31 -11.99 -22.77
C ALA A 572 -9.26 -11.93 -24.31
N GLN A 573 -8.85 -10.80 -24.87
CA GLN A 573 -8.64 -10.63 -26.32
C GLN A 573 -7.56 -11.58 -26.87
N ALA A 574 -6.57 -11.92 -26.06
CA ALA A 574 -5.52 -12.87 -26.39
C ALA A 574 -5.90 -14.33 -26.10
N GLY A 575 -7.16 -14.64 -25.76
CA GLY A 575 -7.62 -16.00 -25.46
C GLY A 575 -7.12 -16.56 -24.12
N CYS A 576 -6.63 -15.70 -23.22
CA CYS A 576 -6.08 -16.09 -21.91
C CYS A 576 -7.07 -15.86 -20.76
N MET A 577 -8.37 -16.01 -21.01
CA MET A 577 -9.39 -15.90 -19.96
C MET A 577 -9.45 -17.21 -19.15
N PRO A 578 -9.49 -17.17 -17.80
CA PRO A 578 -9.67 -18.37 -16.99
C PRO A 578 -10.96 -19.11 -17.29
N GLN A 579 -10.91 -20.44 -17.23
CA GLN A 579 -12.08 -21.30 -17.50
C GLN A 579 -13.28 -20.96 -16.60
N SER A 580 -13.04 -20.67 -15.32
CA SER A 580 -14.10 -20.28 -14.38
C SER A 580 -14.85 -19.02 -14.83
N MET A 581 -14.16 -18.08 -15.47
CA MET A 581 -14.76 -16.87 -16.03
C MET A 581 -15.52 -17.20 -17.32
N THR A 582 -14.91 -17.96 -18.23
CA THR A 582 -15.54 -18.39 -19.49
C THR A 582 -16.86 -19.12 -19.24
N THR A 583 -16.88 -20.08 -18.30
CA THR A 583 -18.09 -20.83 -17.93
C THR A 583 -19.20 -19.94 -17.35
N MET A 584 -18.86 -18.91 -16.57
CA MET A 584 -19.86 -17.93 -16.12
C MET A 584 -20.43 -17.11 -17.28
N LEU A 585 -19.59 -16.72 -18.26
CA LEU A 585 -20.06 -15.94 -19.41
C LEU A 585 -20.94 -16.77 -20.34
N GLU A 586 -20.60 -18.04 -20.58
CA GLU A 586 -21.43 -18.99 -21.32
C GLU A 586 -22.79 -19.20 -20.63
N SER A 587 -22.79 -19.30 -19.30
CA SER A 587 -24.02 -19.41 -18.52
C SER A 587 -24.88 -18.15 -18.63
N ILE A 588 -24.27 -16.96 -18.66
CA ILE A 588 -24.99 -15.69 -18.90
C ILE A 588 -25.58 -15.69 -20.31
N GLU A 589 -24.86 -16.17 -21.32
CA GLU A 589 -25.36 -16.21 -22.68
C GLU A 589 -26.58 -17.14 -22.82
N LYS A 590 -26.53 -18.30 -22.18
CA LYS A 590 -27.59 -19.31 -22.25
C LYS A 590 -28.79 -19.00 -21.37
N GLU A 591 -28.55 -18.70 -20.10
CA GLU A 591 -29.58 -18.63 -19.05
C GLU A 591 -29.78 -17.20 -18.49
N GLY A 592 -29.07 -16.20 -19.01
CA GLY A 592 -29.16 -14.82 -18.53
C GLY A 592 -28.57 -14.60 -17.13
N ASN A 593 -27.84 -15.57 -16.57
CA ASN A 593 -27.23 -15.48 -15.24
C ASN A 593 -25.92 -16.30 -15.15
N PRO A 594 -24.97 -15.92 -14.28
CA PRO A 594 -23.66 -16.57 -14.18
C PRO A 594 -23.67 -17.93 -13.49
N PHE A 595 -24.80 -18.39 -12.95
CA PHE A 595 -24.90 -19.63 -12.17
C PHE A 595 -25.43 -20.82 -12.97
N GLY A 596 -25.92 -20.58 -14.20
CA GLY A 596 -26.47 -21.62 -15.06
C GLY A 596 -27.85 -22.13 -14.63
N SER A 597 -28.50 -21.44 -13.68
CA SER A 597 -29.87 -21.74 -13.25
C SER A 597 -30.88 -21.37 -14.34
N PRO A 598 -31.90 -22.20 -14.61
CA PRO A 598 -32.98 -21.87 -15.55
C PRO A 598 -33.65 -20.52 -15.26
N ARG A 599 -33.94 -19.72 -16.29
CA ARG A 599 -34.56 -18.38 -16.15
C ARG A 599 -35.84 -18.37 -15.32
N ARG A 600 -36.66 -19.42 -15.44
CA ARG A 600 -37.93 -19.57 -14.70
C ARG A 600 -37.75 -19.54 -13.19
N GLU A 601 -36.60 -20.01 -12.68
CA GLU A 601 -36.33 -20.09 -11.24
C GLU A 601 -36.13 -18.71 -10.61
N ARG A 602 -35.90 -17.66 -11.42
CA ARG A 602 -35.74 -16.29 -10.93
C ARG A 602 -36.93 -15.80 -10.10
N THR A 603 -38.14 -16.22 -10.49
CA THR A 603 -39.38 -15.75 -9.86
C THR A 603 -39.80 -16.64 -8.68
N ASP A 604 -39.08 -17.73 -8.39
CA ASP A 604 -39.44 -18.67 -7.31
C ASP A 604 -39.51 -17.99 -5.94
N LEU A 605 -38.62 -17.02 -5.71
CA LEU A 605 -38.56 -16.24 -4.46
C LEU A 605 -39.51 -15.04 -4.45
N PHE A 606 -40.25 -14.77 -5.52
CA PHE A 606 -41.15 -13.61 -5.58
C PHE A 606 -42.43 -13.92 -4.81
N PRO A 607 -43.08 -12.90 -4.21
CA PRO A 607 -44.44 -13.07 -3.71
C PRO A 607 -45.36 -13.58 -4.83
N LYS A 608 -46.29 -14.50 -4.51
CA LYS A 608 -47.18 -15.15 -5.50
C LYS A 608 -47.82 -14.17 -6.51
N LYS A 609 -48.18 -12.97 -6.06
CA LYS A 609 -48.75 -11.93 -6.94
C LYS A 609 -47.82 -11.52 -8.07
N TYR A 610 -46.50 -11.53 -7.89
CA TYR A 610 -45.51 -11.09 -8.89
C TYR A 610 -44.87 -12.23 -9.69
N GLN A 611 -45.16 -13.50 -9.37
CA GLN A 611 -44.55 -14.64 -10.06
C GLN A 611 -44.97 -14.77 -11.53
N LYS A 612 -46.18 -14.33 -11.88
CA LYS A 612 -46.76 -14.47 -13.23
C LYS A 612 -47.14 -13.14 -13.89
N ILE A 613 -46.69 -12.02 -13.33
CA ILE A 613 -46.99 -10.69 -13.88
C ILE A 613 -46.01 -10.36 -15.00
N SER A 614 -46.53 -9.99 -16.18
CA SER A 614 -45.72 -9.33 -17.21
C SER A 614 -45.36 -7.92 -16.74
N ALA A 615 -44.10 -7.52 -16.94
CA ALA A 615 -43.62 -6.20 -16.57
C ALA A 615 -44.48 -5.09 -17.20
N LYS A 616 -44.95 -4.14 -16.38
CA LYS A 616 -45.71 -2.96 -16.81
C LYS A 616 -44.94 -1.68 -16.48
N PRO A 617 -45.21 -0.56 -17.17
CA PRO A 617 -44.67 0.74 -16.77
C PRO A 617 -45.03 1.08 -15.32
N ALA A 618 -44.04 1.56 -14.57
CA ALA A 618 -44.15 2.00 -13.16
C ALA A 618 -43.09 3.06 -12.89
N GLU A 619 -43.23 3.84 -11.81
CA GLU A 619 -42.22 4.84 -11.43
C GLU A 619 -40.84 4.20 -11.17
N VAL A 620 -40.83 3.06 -10.48
CA VAL A 620 -39.60 2.34 -10.09
C VAL A 620 -39.48 1.00 -10.82
N LEU A 621 -38.33 0.77 -11.45
CA LEU A 621 -37.92 -0.58 -11.82
C LEU A 621 -37.05 -1.18 -10.71
N LEU A 622 -37.54 -2.25 -10.09
CA LEU A 622 -36.76 -3.02 -9.14
C LEU A 622 -35.92 -4.07 -9.90
N PHE A 623 -34.63 -3.79 -10.07
CA PHE A 623 -33.67 -4.68 -10.71
C PHE A 623 -33.00 -5.55 -9.63
N LEU A 624 -33.39 -6.81 -9.50
CA LEU A 624 -33.00 -7.65 -8.36
C LEU A 624 -31.57 -8.17 -8.48
N GLY A 625 -31.11 -8.46 -9.69
CA GLY A 625 -29.79 -9.01 -9.97
C GLY A 625 -29.72 -10.53 -9.85
N CYS A 626 -28.60 -11.11 -10.29
CA CYS A 626 -28.48 -12.57 -10.34
C CYS A 626 -28.28 -13.21 -8.96
N LEU A 627 -27.40 -12.65 -8.12
CA LEU A 627 -27.04 -13.29 -6.84
C LEU A 627 -28.23 -13.30 -5.86
N PRO A 628 -28.96 -12.18 -5.66
CA PRO A 628 -30.17 -12.20 -4.85
C PRO A 628 -31.26 -13.17 -5.34
N SER A 629 -31.38 -13.39 -6.65
CA SER A 629 -32.47 -14.24 -7.17
C SER A 629 -32.16 -15.73 -7.26
N TYR A 630 -30.89 -16.12 -7.36
CA TYR A 630 -30.52 -17.53 -7.59
C TYR A 630 -29.69 -18.16 -6.46
N VAL A 631 -29.09 -17.36 -5.58
CA VAL A 631 -28.14 -17.85 -4.55
C VAL A 631 -28.58 -17.51 -3.13
N ASP A 632 -29.20 -16.35 -2.94
CA ASP A 632 -29.71 -15.91 -1.64
C ASP A 632 -31.24 -16.06 -1.59
N MET A 633 -31.76 -16.64 -0.51
CA MET A 633 -33.20 -16.92 -0.39
C MET A 633 -33.98 -15.78 0.28
N GLU A 634 -33.30 -14.82 0.91
CA GLU A 634 -33.92 -13.86 1.83
C GLU A 634 -33.99 -12.44 1.25
N ILE A 635 -32.98 -12.02 0.47
CA ILE A 635 -32.87 -10.64 -0.04
C ILE A 635 -34.07 -10.26 -0.92
N VAL A 636 -34.49 -11.15 -1.82
CA VAL A 636 -35.61 -10.86 -2.74
C VAL A 636 -36.93 -10.69 -1.97
N PRO A 637 -37.39 -11.66 -1.15
CA PRO A 637 -38.58 -11.48 -0.32
C PRO A 637 -38.54 -10.23 0.56
N ALA A 638 -37.40 -9.98 1.22
CA ALA A 638 -37.21 -8.81 2.08
C ALA A 638 -37.35 -7.50 1.31
N THR A 639 -36.73 -7.41 0.12
CA THR A 639 -36.83 -6.24 -0.75
C THR A 639 -38.28 -6.00 -1.19
N PHE A 640 -39.01 -7.04 -1.60
CA PHE A 640 -40.44 -6.91 -1.92
C PHE A 640 -41.27 -6.43 -0.72
N LYS A 641 -40.99 -6.92 0.49
CA LYS A 641 -41.69 -6.49 1.71
C LYS A 641 -41.49 -5.00 1.96
N ILE A 642 -40.26 -4.52 1.84
CA ILE A 642 -39.91 -3.09 2.00
C ILE A 642 -40.66 -2.22 0.99
N MET A 643 -40.60 -2.58 -0.29
CA MET A 643 -41.23 -1.78 -1.36
C MET A 643 -42.76 -1.72 -1.20
N GLN A 644 -43.37 -2.82 -0.74
CA GLN A 644 -44.82 -2.86 -0.49
C GLN A 644 -45.22 -2.09 0.76
N ALA A 645 -44.45 -2.17 1.83
CA ALA A 645 -44.74 -1.47 3.09
C ALA A 645 -44.65 0.07 2.93
N ALA A 646 -43.82 0.53 2.01
CA ALA A 646 -43.69 1.94 1.66
C ALA A 646 -44.64 2.40 0.53
N ASP A 647 -45.55 1.52 0.07
CA ASP A 647 -46.51 1.78 -1.02
C ASP A 647 -45.84 2.36 -2.29
N VAL A 648 -44.68 1.80 -2.67
CA VAL A 648 -43.94 2.24 -3.85
C VAL A 648 -44.62 1.70 -5.12
N ASP A 649 -44.82 2.56 -6.13
CA ASP A 649 -45.20 2.13 -7.48
C ASP A 649 -43.99 1.53 -8.20
N PHE A 650 -43.84 0.20 -8.11
CA PHE A 650 -42.72 -0.50 -8.73
C PHE A 650 -43.15 -1.67 -9.64
N THR A 651 -42.27 -1.93 -10.61
CA THR A 651 -42.34 -3.08 -11.53
C THR A 651 -41.06 -3.92 -11.41
N VAL A 652 -41.14 -5.16 -11.89
CA VAL A 652 -40.00 -6.09 -11.98
C VAL A 652 -39.99 -6.71 -13.37
N LEU A 653 -38.80 -7.08 -13.86
CA LEU A 653 -38.65 -7.75 -15.15
C LEU A 653 -39.03 -9.24 -15.12
N GLY A 654 -39.17 -9.85 -13.93
CA GLY A 654 -39.46 -11.29 -13.82
C GLY A 654 -38.40 -12.13 -14.52
N GLU A 655 -38.83 -13.18 -15.24
CA GLU A 655 -37.94 -14.08 -16.01
C GLU A 655 -37.14 -13.37 -17.12
N ASP A 656 -37.61 -12.20 -17.57
CA ASP A 656 -36.91 -11.38 -18.56
C ASP A 656 -35.72 -10.63 -17.98
N GLU A 657 -35.53 -10.59 -16.66
CA GLU A 657 -34.36 -9.94 -16.06
C GLU A 657 -33.08 -10.72 -16.39
N ASP A 658 -32.23 -10.07 -17.20
CA ASP A 658 -30.93 -10.59 -17.60
C ASP A 658 -29.81 -10.08 -16.68
N CYS A 659 -28.62 -10.66 -16.77
CA CYS A 659 -27.46 -10.18 -16.05
C CYS A 659 -27.21 -8.70 -16.37
N CYS A 660 -26.85 -7.89 -15.37
CA CYS A 660 -26.46 -6.50 -15.58
C CYS A 660 -25.17 -6.33 -16.39
N GLY A 661 -24.47 -7.41 -16.74
CA GLY A 661 -23.22 -7.39 -17.49
C GLY A 661 -21.97 -7.17 -16.65
N TYR A 662 -22.10 -6.94 -15.33
CA TYR A 662 -20.94 -6.67 -14.47
C TYR A 662 -19.89 -7.80 -14.49
N VAL A 663 -20.33 -9.06 -14.60
CA VAL A 663 -19.42 -10.21 -14.75
C VAL A 663 -18.62 -10.14 -16.06
N HIS A 664 -19.22 -9.72 -17.18
CA HIS A 664 -18.49 -9.49 -18.43
C HIS A 664 -17.42 -8.41 -18.26
N TYR A 665 -17.77 -7.31 -17.58
CA TYR A 665 -16.82 -6.23 -17.31
C TYR A 665 -15.64 -6.70 -16.44
N LEU A 666 -15.92 -7.41 -15.34
CA LEU A 666 -14.89 -7.98 -14.45
C LEU A 666 -14.01 -9.04 -15.14
N ALA A 667 -14.59 -9.79 -16.08
CA ALA A 667 -13.87 -10.76 -16.91
C ALA A 667 -13.12 -10.11 -18.08
N GLY A 668 -13.28 -8.82 -18.34
CA GLY A 668 -12.69 -8.15 -19.49
C GLY A 668 -13.24 -8.64 -20.85
N SER A 669 -14.46 -9.16 -20.88
CA SER A 669 -15.14 -9.63 -22.09
C SER A 669 -15.59 -8.47 -22.98
N GLY A 670 -15.46 -8.64 -24.30
CA GLY A 670 -15.97 -7.69 -25.30
C GLY A 670 -17.50 -7.63 -25.38
N ASP A 671 -18.21 -8.62 -24.83
CA ASP A 671 -19.67 -8.73 -24.90
C ASP A 671 -20.41 -7.88 -23.85
N PHE A 672 -19.68 -7.17 -22.98
CA PHE A 672 -20.29 -6.29 -21.99
C PHE A 672 -21.32 -5.33 -22.63
N MET A 673 -20.96 -4.67 -23.73
CA MET A 673 -21.85 -3.73 -24.40
C MET A 673 -23.08 -4.37 -25.06
N LYS A 674 -23.01 -5.66 -25.44
CA LYS A 674 -24.17 -6.42 -25.93
C LYS A 674 -25.22 -6.54 -24.82
N ARG A 675 -24.78 -6.83 -23.59
CA ARG A 675 -25.65 -6.94 -22.41
C ARG A 675 -26.26 -5.59 -22.02
N VAL A 676 -25.45 -4.53 -22.00
CA VAL A 676 -25.93 -3.16 -21.76
C VAL A 676 -27.06 -2.81 -22.74
N LYS A 677 -26.85 -3.01 -24.04
CA LYS A 677 -27.86 -2.70 -25.07
C LYS A 677 -29.15 -3.50 -24.89
N SER A 678 -29.05 -4.79 -24.56
CA SER A 678 -30.21 -5.65 -24.32
C SER A 678 -31.05 -5.16 -23.14
N ASN A 679 -30.40 -4.85 -22.01
CA ASN A 679 -31.10 -4.35 -20.82
C ASN A 679 -31.70 -2.96 -21.04
N MET A 680 -30.96 -2.05 -21.70
CA MET A 680 -31.45 -0.71 -22.00
C MET A 680 -32.72 -0.71 -22.87
N LYS A 681 -32.87 -1.67 -23.79
CA LYS A 681 -34.10 -1.82 -24.57
C LYS A 681 -35.30 -2.07 -23.65
N LYS A 682 -35.19 -3.02 -22.72
CA LYS A 682 -36.24 -3.37 -21.76
C LYS A 682 -36.54 -2.19 -20.83
N PHE A 683 -35.52 -1.48 -20.36
CA PHE A 683 -35.72 -0.30 -19.51
C PHE A 683 -36.49 0.80 -20.24
N LYS A 684 -36.18 1.06 -21.52
CA LYS A 684 -36.89 2.05 -22.34
C LYS A 684 -38.35 1.68 -22.63
N GLU A 685 -38.65 0.39 -22.72
CA GLU A 685 -40.03 -0.10 -22.88
C GLU A 685 -40.86 0.13 -21.60
N LEU A 686 -40.26 -0.07 -20.42
CA LEU A 686 -40.92 0.14 -19.14
C LEU A 686 -40.97 1.61 -18.70
N ARG A 687 -40.10 2.47 -19.24
CA ARG A 687 -40.00 3.91 -18.94
C ARG A 687 -39.97 4.22 -17.42
N PRO A 688 -39.16 3.52 -16.60
CA PRO A 688 -39.06 3.84 -15.20
C PRO A 688 -38.37 5.20 -15.04
N ARG A 689 -38.75 5.94 -14.00
CA ARG A 689 -38.00 7.13 -13.59
C ARG A 689 -36.73 6.74 -12.85
N MET A 690 -36.83 5.70 -12.03
CA MET A 690 -35.76 5.23 -11.15
C MET A 690 -35.55 3.73 -11.28
N ILE A 691 -34.30 3.29 -11.16
CA ILE A 691 -33.92 1.88 -11.03
C ILE A 691 -33.37 1.68 -9.62
N VAL A 692 -33.96 0.76 -8.87
CA VAL A 692 -33.52 0.38 -7.53
C VAL A 692 -32.99 -1.05 -7.56
N THR A 693 -31.86 -1.31 -6.90
CA THR A 693 -31.28 -2.67 -6.83
C THR A 693 -30.72 -2.98 -5.45
N PRO A 694 -30.93 -4.20 -4.90
CA PRO A 694 -30.32 -4.64 -3.65
C PRO A 694 -28.91 -5.22 -3.83
N CYS A 695 -28.37 -5.23 -5.06
CA CYS A 695 -27.05 -5.79 -5.34
C CYS A 695 -26.04 -4.67 -5.64
N ALA A 696 -25.06 -4.47 -4.75
CA ALA A 696 -24.00 -3.47 -4.93
C ALA A 696 -23.24 -3.58 -6.27
N GLY A 697 -23.02 -4.80 -6.80
CA GLY A 697 -22.39 -5.00 -8.10
C GLY A 697 -23.30 -4.58 -9.27
N CYS A 698 -24.60 -4.84 -9.19
CA CYS A 698 -25.58 -4.34 -10.16
C CYS A 698 -25.68 -2.82 -10.08
N TYR A 699 -25.71 -2.26 -8.87
CA TYR A 699 -25.72 -0.83 -8.63
C TYR A 699 -24.51 -0.13 -9.27
N ARG A 700 -23.28 -0.62 -9.01
CA ARG A 700 -22.08 -0.09 -9.63
C ARG A 700 -22.18 -0.15 -11.15
N ALA A 701 -22.54 -1.29 -11.73
CA ALA A 701 -22.65 -1.43 -13.18
C ALA A 701 -23.66 -0.46 -13.79
N LEU A 702 -24.89 -0.43 -13.26
CA LEU A 702 -25.97 0.41 -13.76
C LEU A 702 -25.70 1.90 -13.56
N LYS A 703 -25.03 2.31 -12.47
CA LYS A 703 -24.76 3.72 -12.18
C LYS A 703 -23.53 4.29 -12.90
N THR A 704 -22.49 3.48 -13.12
CA THR A 704 -21.21 3.99 -13.66
C THR A 704 -20.85 3.48 -15.05
N LEU A 705 -21.33 2.30 -15.45
CA LEU A 705 -20.93 1.66 -16.72
C LEU A 705 -22.03 1.73 -17.79
N TYR A 706 -23.27 2.03 -17.41
CA TYR A 706 -24.39 2.21 -18.34
C TYR A 706 -24.51 3.69 -18.76
N PRO A 707 -25.20 3.98 -19.88
CA PRO A 707 -25.62 5.34 -20.23
C PRO A 707 -26.44 5.96 -19.10
N LYS A 708 -26.15 7.23 -18.77
CA LYS A 708 -26.79 7.98 -17.67
C LYS A 708 -28.20 8.49 -18.03
N GLU A 709 -29.09 7.58 -18.43
CA GLU A 709 -30.47 7.91 -18.83
C GLU A 709 -31.49 7.77 -17.67
N PHE A 710 -31.15 7.02 -16.61
CA PHE A 710 -32.04 6.74 -15.48
C PHE A 710 -31.36 7.09 -14.15
N MET A 711 -32.16 7.47 -13.15
CA MET A 711 -31.68 7.59 -11.76
C MET A 711 -31.51 6.18 -11.18
N VAL A 712 -30.33 5.85 -10.67
CA VAL A 712 -30.03 4.52 -10.14
C VAL A 712 -29.69 4.64 -8.66
N PHE A 713 -30.38 3.85 -7.83
CA PHE A 713 -30.19 3.81 -6.38
C PHE A 713 -29.86 2.39 -5.91
N HIS A 714 -28.95 2.30 -4.95
CA HIS A 714 -28.84 1.10 -4.13
C HIS A 714 -30.02 1.07 -3.15
N ILE A 715 -30.49 -0.12 -2.77
CA ILE A 715 -31.64 -0.26 -1.86
C ILE A 715 -31.45 0.49 -0.54
N SER A 716 -30.22 0.58 -0.02
CA SER A 716 -29.92 1.33 1.21
C SER A 716 -30.11 2.84 1.07
N GLU A 717 -29.70 3.43 -0.07
CA GLU A 717 -29.94 4.86 -0.35
C GLU A 717 -31.43 5.13 -0.52
N TYR A 718 -32.13 4.22 -1.24
CA TYR A 718 -33.55 4.37 -1.49
C TYR A 718 -34.38 4.25 -0.20
N VAL A 719 -34.09 3.26 0.64
CA VAL A 719 -34.76 3.08 1.94
C VAL A 719 -34.51 4.25 2.88
N LYS A 720 -33.29 4.81 2.91
CA LYS A 720 -33.02 6.03 3.66
C LYS A 720 -33.98 7.15 3.25
N GLY A 721 -34.12 7.40 1.95
CA GLY A 721 -35.07 8.40 1.44
C GLY A 721 -36.52 8.10 1.84
N LEU A 722 -36.95 6.84 1.77
CA LEU A 722 -38.30 6.45 2.20
C LEU A 722 -38.57 6.68 3.70
N LEU A 723 -37.55 6.48 4.55
CA LEU A 723 -37.62 6.76 5.98
C LEU A 723 -37.68 8.28 6.25
N GLU A 724 -36.85 9.06 5.57
CA GLU A 724 -36.82 10.52 5.68
C GLU A 724 -38.13 11.17 5.21
N GLU A 725 -38.75 10.62 4.16
CA GLU A 725 -40.06 11.02 3.66
C GLU A 725 -41.22 10.51 4.52
N GLY A 726 -40.97 9.66 5.51
CA GLY A 726 -41.99 9.04 6.37
C GLY A 726 -42.88 8.02 5.66
N LYS A 727 -42.51 7.58 4.45
CA LYS A 727 -43.23 6.56 3.66
C LYS A 727 -43.00 5.16 4.19
N LEU A 728 -41.83 4.87 4.74
CA LEU A 728 -41.54 3.60 5.40
C LEU A 728 -41.52 3.80 6.92
N LYS A 729 -42.18 2.90 7.66
CA LYS A 729 -42.18 2.89 9.14
C LYS A 729 -41.62 1.57 9.64
N LEU A 730 -40.66 1.65 10.56
CA LEU A 730 -40.05 0.50 11.23
C LEU A 730 -40.64 0.42 12.65
N ALA A 731 -41.71 -0.36 12.80
CA ALA A 731 -42.49 -0.41 14.05
C ALA A 731 -42.08 -1.55 14.99
N ASN A 732 -41.48 -2.62 14.46
CA ASN A 732 -41.10 -3.79 15.24
C ASN A 732 -39.72 -3.60 15.88
N LEU A 733 -39.59 -4.12 17.11
CA LEU A 733 -38.33 -4.13 17.85
C LEU A 733 -37.42 -5.26 17.35
N VAL A 734 -36.20 -4.93 16.94
CA VAL A 734 -35.17 -5.90 16.54
C VAL A 734 -34.01 -5.87 17.53
N THR A 735 -34.06 -6.74 18.53
CA THR A 735 -33.09 -6.79 19.65
C THR A 735 -31.82 -7.56 19.29
N LYS A 736 -31.06 -7.07 18.29
CA LYS A 736 -29.80 -7.68 17.82
C LYS A 736 -28.64 -6.70 17.93
N LYS A 737 -27.47 -7.19 18.35
CA LYS A 737 -26.17 -6.53 18.22
C LYS A 737 -25.58 -6.88 16.86
N VAL A 738 -25.35 -5.88 16.03
CA VAL A 738 -24.89 -6.08 14.66
C VAL A 738 -23.63 -5.31 14.37
N VAL A 739 -22.76 -5.88 13.56
CA VAL A 739 -21.56 -5.22 13.04
C VAL A 739 -21.65 -5.06 11.53
N TYR A 740 -21.41 -3.85 11.02
CA TYR A 740 -21.57 -3.56 9.58
C TYR A 740 -20.29 -3.78 8.78
N HIS A 741 -20.36 -4.59 7.73
CA HIS A 741 -19.30 -4.78 6.74
C HIS A 741 -19.54 -3.90 5.50
N ASP A 742 -18.63 -2.95 5.28
CA ASP A 742 -18.59 -2.08 4.09
C ASP A 742 -18.25 -2.86 2.80
N PRO A 743 -19.19 -3.02 1.85
CA PRO A 743 -18.92 -3.65 0.57
C PRO A 743 -18.01 -2.76 -0.28
N CYS A 744 -16.99 -3.32 -0.94
CA CYS A 744 -16.06 -2.50 -1.73
C CYS A 744 -16.73 -1.77 -2.91
N ASP A 745 -17.71 -2.39 -3.57
CA ASP A 745 -18.45 -1.77 -4.67
C ASP A 745 -19.38 -0.64 -4.22
N LEU A 746 -19.84 -0.66 -2.97
CA LEU A 746 -20.72 0.38 -2.42
C LEU A 746 -19.89 1.51 -1.77
N GLY A 747 -18.93 1.12 -0.93
CA GLY A 747 -18.05 2.06 -0.23
C GLY A 747 -16.99 2.67 -1.14
N ARG A 748 -15.94 1.92 -1.51
CA ARG A 748 -14.78 2.52 -2.19
C ARG A 748 -15.06 2.99 -3.62
N HIS A 749 -15.93 2.29 -4.35
CA HIS A 749 -16.22 2.61 -5.74
C HIS A 749 -17.34 3.65 -5.91
N MET A 750 -18.28 3.74 -4.95
CA MET A 750 -19.47 4.59 -5.07
C MET A 750 -19.61 5.64 -3.95
N ASN A 751 -18.75 5.59 -2.93
CA ASN A 751 -18.74 6.48 -1.77
C ASN A 751 -20.04 6.45 -0.94
N VAL A 752 -20.72 5.30 -0.91
CA VAL A 752 -21.93 5.06 -0.11
C VAL A 752 -21.50 4.34 1.16
N TYR A 753 -21.39 5.09 2.25
CA TYR A 753 -20.96 4.60 3.58
C TYR A 753 -21.98 4.92 4.67
N ASP A 754 -22.61 6.09 4.61
CA ASP A 754 -23.44 6.59 5.70
C ASP A 754 -24.87 6.04 5.61
N GLU A 755 -25.40 5.92 4.40
CA GLU A 755 -26.77 5.51 4.13
C GLU A 755 -27.11 4.13 4.73
N PRO A 756 -26.28 3.07 4.56
CA PRO A 756 -26.54 1.79 5.22
C PRO A 756 -26.55 1.90 6.77
N ARG A 757 -25.70 2.74 7.35
CA ARG A 757 -25.57 2.90 8.81
C ARG A 757 -26.76 3.65 9.38
N GLU A 758 -27.20 4.71 8.69
CA GLU A 758 -28.38 5.48 9.09
C GLU A 758 -29.64 4.64 9.04
N VAL A 759 -29.82 3.82 8.00
CA VAL A 759 -30.93 2.86 7.91
C VAL A 759 -30.89 1.87 9.07
N LEU A 760 -29.73 1.29 9.40
CA LEU A 760 -29.60 0.38 10.54
C LEU A 760 -29.92 1.07 11.87
N ARG A 761 -29.41 2.29 12.11
CA ARG A 761 -29.70 3.06 13.34
C ARG A 761 -31.17 3.45 13.48
N SER A 762 -31.93 3.45 12.38
CA SER A 762 -33.36 3.76 12.38
C SER A 762 -34.21 2.56 12.81
N ILE A 763 -33.65 1.35 12.91
CA ILE A 763 -34.36 0.15 13.37
C ILE A 763 -34.47 0.18 14.90
N PRO A 764 -35.69 0.18 15.48
CA PRO A 764 -35.87 0.18 16.92
C PRO A 764 -35.24 -1.05 17.59
N GLY A 765 -34.47 -0.84 18.66
CA GLY A 765 -33.88 -1.91 19.48
C GLY A 765 -32.57 -2.49 18.94
N LEU A 766 -32.17 -2.16 17.72
CA LEU A 766 -30.95 -2.67 17.10
C LEU A 766 -29.73 -1.88 17.58
N VAL A 767 -28.66 -2.61 17.94
CA VAL A 767 -27.40 -2.01 18.39
C VAL A 767 -26.36 -2.18 17.28
N LEU A 768 -25.96 -1.08 16.65
CA LEU A 768 -24.94 -1.07 15.61
C LEU A 768 -23.54 -0.82 16.19
N THR A 769 -22.61 -1.73 15.88
CA THR A 769 -21.17 -1.60 16.09
C THR A 769 -20.43 -1.55 14.75
N GLU A 770 -19.15 -1.19 14.79
CA GLU A 770 -18.28 -1.10 13.62
C GLU A 770 -17.10 -2.04 13.78
N PHE A 771 -16.67 -2.65 12.69
CA PHE A 771 -15.33 -3.25 12.65
C PHE A 771 -14.28 -2.18 12.91
N GLU A 772 -13.15 -2.56 13.51
CA GLU A 772 -12.00 -1.67 13.68
C GLU A 772 -11.58 -1.05 12.34
N LYS A 773 -11.45 -1.90 11.31
CA LYS A 773 -11.27 -1.45 9.93
C LYS A 773 -12.63 -1.33 9.24
N ASN A 774 -13.12 -0.10 9.12
CA ASN A 774 -14.39 0.24 8.46
C ASN A 774 -14.22 1.33 7.39
N ARG A 775 -15.30 1.63 6.67
CA ARG A 775 -15.36 2.60 5.57
C ARG A 775 -14.29 2.32 4.51
N SER A 776 -13.52 3.33 4.10
CA SER A 776 -12.47 3.19 3.10
C SER A 776 -11.34 2.25 3.55
N SER A 777 -11.15 2.04 4.86
CA SER A 777 -10.16 1.12 5.42
C SER A 777 -10.65 -0.34 5.51
N ALA A 778 -11.92 -0.63 5.25
CA ALA A 778 -12.52 -1.95 5.45
C ALA A 778 -11.83 -3.07 4.66
N VAL A 779 -11.50 -4.18 5.30
CA VAL A 779 -10.91 -5.33 4.61
C VAL A 779 -11.94 -6.00 3.70
N CYS A 780 -11.52 -6.48 2.53
CA CYS A 780 -12.41 -7.16 1.58
C CYS A 780 -13.04 -8.42 2.19
N CYS A 781 -14.30 -8.72 1.84
CA CYS A 781 -14.95 -9.98 2.24
C CYS A 781 -14.39 -11.23 1.53
N GLY A 782 -13.65 -11.06 0.42
CA GLY A 782 -13.20 -12.14 -0.45
C GLY A 782 -14.07 -12.36 -1.71
N GLY A 783 -15.22 -11.70 -1.83
CA GLY A 783 -16.16 -11.90 -2.96
C GLY A 783 -15.92 -11.00 -4.18
N GLY A 784 -15.19 -9.89 -4.01
CA GLY A 784 -14.98 -8.89 -5.06
C GLY A 784 -14.26 -9.43 -6.31
N GLY A 785 -14.51 -8.83 -7.46
CA GLY A 785 -13.74 -9.06 -8.68
C GLY A 785 -13.87 -10.44 -9.33
N GLY A 786 -14.84 -11.24 -8.87
CA GLY A 786 -15.01 -12.64 -9.27
C GLY A 786 -14.09 -13.61 -8.53
N LEU A 787 -13.42 -13.17 -7.45
CA LEU A 787 -12.43 -13.99 -6.75
C LEU A 787 -13.00 -15.30 -6.22
N MET A 788 -14.22 -15.31 -5.68
CA MET A 788 -14.88 -16.55 -5.23
C MET A 788 -15.03 -17.61 -6.33
N ALA A 789 -15.29 -17.17 -7.57
CA ALA A 789 -15.39 -18.06 -8.72
C ALA A 789 -14.02 -18.48 -9.26
N TYR A 790 -13.02 -17.61 -9.16
CA TYR A 790 -11.68 -17.85 -9.65
C TYR A 790 -10.85 -18.73 -8.69
N ASP A 791 -10.74 -18.31 -7.43
CA ASP A 791 -9.94 -18.94 -6.38
C ASP A 791 -10.74 -18.95 -5.07
N ARG A 792 -11.51 -20.03 -4.90
CA ARG A 792 -12.39 -20.24 -3.75
C ARG A 792 -11.62 -20.32 -2.44
N GLU A 793 -10.44 -20.95 -2.44
CA GLU A 793 -9.65 -21.13 -1.23
C GLU A 793 -9.16 -19.79 -0.70
N MET A 794 -8.57 -18.96 -1.57
CA MET A 794 -8.14 -17.60 -1.23
C MET A 794 -9.31 -16.73 -0.80
N SER A 795 -10.45 -16.83 -1.49
CA SER A 795 -11.66 -16.09 -1.13
C SER A 795 -12.13 -16.42 0.30
N LEU A 796 -12.16 -17.70 0.67
CA LEU A 796 -12.53 -18.15 2.01
C LEU A 796 -11.49 -17.78 3.06
N ASP A 797 -10.20 -17.80 2.73
CA ASP A 797 -9.14 -17.33 3.62
C ASP A 797 -9.32 -15.84 3.99
N ILE A 798 -9.50 -14.99 2.98
CA ILE A 798 -9.78 -13.55 3.17
C ILE A 798 -11.04 -13.36 4.02
N SER A 799 -12.10 -14.11 3.73
CA SER A 799 -13.36 -14.04 4.46
C SER A 799 -13.21 -14.42 5.94
N LYS A 800 -12.49 -15.51 6.24
CA LYS A 800 -12.22 -15.95 7.62
C LYS A 800 -11.43 -14.91 8.39
N ARG A 801 -10.41 -14.29 7.77
CA ARG A 801 -9.63 -13.23 8.41
C ARG A 801 -10.46 -12.00 8.72
N ARG A 802 -11.36 -11.60 7.81
CA ARG A 802 -12.30 -10.51 8.09
C ARG A 802 -13.22 -10.83 9.26
N LEU A 803 -13.75 -12.04 9.34
CA LEU A 803 -14.64 -12.45 10.43
C LEU A 803 -13.93 -12.57 11.77
N ALA A 804 -12.63 -12.91 11.77
CA ALA A 804 -11.83 -13.06 12.99
C ALA A 804 -11.80 -11.80 13.86
N GLU A 805 -11.94 -10.60 13.27
CA GLU A 805 -12.02 -9.31 14.00
C GLU A 805 -13.19 -9.27 15.01
N VAL A 806 -14.24 -10.07 14.81
CA VAL A 806 -15.49 -10.00 15.60
C VAL A 806 -15.92 -11.35 16.19
N LEU A 807 -15.10 -12.40 16.07
CA LEU A 807 -15.43 -13.72 16.63
C LEU A 807 -15.38 -13.74 18.17
N GLU A 808 -14.55 -12.90 18.76
CA GLU A 808 -14.40 -12.77 20.21
C GLU A 808 -15.32 -11.68 20.79
N GLU A 809 -16.05 -10.97 19.92
CA GLU A 809 -17.03 -9.97 20.31
C GLU A 809 -18.44 -10.58 20.49
N ASP A 810 -19.22 -10.06 21.42
CA ASP A 810 -20.61 -10.47 21.66
C ASP A 810 -21.56 -9.89 20.59
N MET A 811 -21.41 -10.34 19.35
CA MET A 811 -22.20 -9.92 18.18
C MET A 811 -23.15 -11.02 17.69
N ASP A 812 -24.37 -10.64 17.32
CA ASP A 812 -25.39 -11.57 16.79
C ASP A 812 -25.28 -11.74 15.27
N VAL A 813 -25.01 -10.63 14.56
CA VAL A 813 -25.07 -10.60 13.09
C VAL A 813 -23.98 -9.73 12.48
N VAL A 814 -23.27 -10.27 11.49
CA VAL A 814 -22.49 -9.46 10.53
C VAL A 814 -23.42 -9.03 9.40
N VAL A 815 -23.62 -7.73 9.24
CA VAL A 815 -24.54 -7.16 8.26
C VAL A 815 -23.76 -6.60 7.08
N SER A 816 -24.24 -6.83 5.86
CA SER A 816 -23.70 -6.18 4.66
C SER A 816 -24.82 -5.70 3.76
N ALA A 817 -24.58 -4.66 2.97
CA ALA A 817 -25.52 -4.16 1.97
C ALA A 817 -25.12 -4.67 0.56
N CYS A 818 -24.65 -5.91 0.48
CA CYS A 818 -24.17 -6.50 -0.75
C CYS A 818 -24.32 -8.02 -0.71
N ALA A 819 -25.16 -8.54 -1.61
CA ALA A 819 -25.43 -9.97 -1.74
C ALA A 819 -24.15 -10.82 -1.90
N ALA A 820 -23.16 -10.36 -2.66
CA ALA A 820 -21.88 -11.07 -2.82
C ALA A 820 -21.05 -11.11 -1.53
N CYS A 821 -21.09 -10.03 -0.73
CA CYS A 821 -20.45 -9.98 0.56
C CYS A 821 -21.16 -10.90 1.56
N LYS A 822 -22.50 -10.85 1.64
CA LYS A 822 -23.30 -11.77 2.48
C LYS A 822 -22.97 -13.22 2.16
N ASP A 823 -23.05 -13.64 0.90
CA ASP A 823 -22.82 -15.03 0.53
C ASP A 823 -21.38 -15.48 0.84
N THR A 824 -20.39 -14.62 0.56
CA THR A 824 -18.98 -14.94 0.85
C THR A 824 -18.72 -15.03 2.35
N LEU A 825 -19.14 -14.04 3.13
CA LEU A 825 -19.00 -14.03 4.59
C LEU A 825 -19.74 -15.21 5.22
N ARG A 826 -20.94 -15.56 4.74
CA ARG A 826 -21.68 -16.74 5.21
C ARG A 826 -20.89 -18.03 4.94
N LYS A 827 -20.28 -18.17 3.76
CA LYS A 827 -19.42 -19.33 3.42
C LYS A 827 -18.14 -19.34 4.26
N GLY A 828 -17.51 -18.20 4.48
CA GLY A 828 -16.35 -18.05 5.37
C GLY A 828 -16.68 -18.44 6.81
N LEU A 829 -17.82 -17.96 7.33
CA LEU A 829 -18.30 -18.27 8.67
C LEU A 829 -18.60 -19.77 8.83
N ARG A 830 -19.21 -20.41 7.82
CA ARG A 830 -19.42 -21.87 7.82
C ARG A 830 -18.12 -22.67 7.78
N ALA A 831 -17.03 -22.09 7.27
CA ALA A 831 -15.71 -22.72 7.26
C ALA A 831 -14.96 -22.59 8.60
N ILE A 832 -15.47 -21.78 9.54
CA ILE A 832 -14.94 -21.66 10.90
C ILE A 832 -15.61 -22.75 11.77
N PRO A 833 -14.85 -23.46 12.64
CA PRO A 833 -15.42 -24.45 13.56
C PRO A 833 -16.57 -23.89 14.40
N LYS A 834 -17.61 -24.70 14.64
CA LYS A 834 -18.85 -24.26 15.32
C LYS A 834 -18.57 -23.68 16.71
N GLU A 835 -17.60 -24.25 17.40
CA GLU A 835 -17.15 -23.87 18.74
C GLU A 835 -16.55 -22.47 18.77
N LYS A 836 -15.92 -22.04 17.66
CA LYS A 836 -15.30 -20.72 17.54
C LYS A 836 -16.26 -19.64 17.05
N ARG A 837 -17.24 -20.00 16.21
CA ARG A 837 -18.18 -19.04 15.63
C ARG A 837 -19.45 -18.81 16.45
N GLY A 838 -19.73 -19.66 17.44
CA GLY A 838 -20.88 -19.51 18.32
C GLY A 838 -22.21 -19.41 17.56
N THR A 839 -23.01 -18.40 17.92
CA THR A 839 -24.33 -18.09 17.33
C THR A 839 -24.28 -17.02 16.24
N LEU A 840 -23.09 -16.51 15.90
CA LEU A 840 -22.93 -15.45 14.91
C LEU A 840 -23.57 -15.86 13.57
N THR A 841 -24.29 -14.94 12.96
CA THR A 841 -24.90 -15.11 11.63
C THR A 841 -24.46 -13.99 10.68
N VAL A 842 -24.83 -14.12 9.40
CA VAL A 842 -24.56 -13.09 8.38
C VAL A 842 -25.87 -12.78 7.67
N ALA A 843 -26.23 -11.50 7.60
CA ALA A 843 -27.44 -11.03 6.96
C ALA A 843 -27.15 -9.87 5.98
N ASP A 844 -28.05 -9.69 5.03
CA ASP A 844 -28.16 -8.48 4.24
C ASP A 844 -28.95 -7.42 5.03
N ILE A 845 -28.65 -6.15 4.79
CA ILE A 845 -29.39 -5.04 5.41
C ILE A 845 -30.90 -5.12 5.17
N THR A 846 -31.33 -5.62 4.00
CA THR A 846 -32.75 -5.75 3.65
C THR A 846 -33.52 -6.69 4.59
N GLU A 847 -32.89 -7.75 5.10
CA GLU A 847 -33.52 -8.69 6.03
C GLU A 847 -33.87 -8.01 7.36
N LEU A 848 -32.97 -7.18 7.89
CA LEU A 848 -33.19 -6.48 9.16
C LEU A 848 -34.23 -5.37 9.03
N ILE A 849 -34.24 -4.67 7.90
CA ILE A 849 -35.31 -3.69 7.60
C ILE A 849 -36.66 -4.43 7.50
N ALA A 850 -36.70 -5.56 6.80
CA ALA A 850 -37.89 -6.37 6.65
C ALA A 850 -38.39 -6.96 7.98
N GLU A 851 -37.50 -7.30 8.91
CA GLU A 851 -37.86 -7.73 10.28
C GLU A 851 -38.49 -6.59 11.09
N ALA A 852 -38.02 -5.36 10.88
CA ALA A 852 -38.47 -4.16 11.59
C ALA A 852 -39.79 -3.55 11.06
N ILE A 853 -40.24 -3.94 9.86
CA ILE A 853 -41.58 -3.64 9.30
C ILE A 853 -42.59 -4.64 9.86
#